data_AF-A0A5M3XLJ2-F1
#
_entry.id   AF-A0A5M3XLJ2-F1
#
_cell.length_a   1.000
_cell.length_b   1.000
_cell.length_c   1.000
_cell.angle_alpha   90.00
_cell.angle_beta   90.00
_cell.angle_gamma   90.00
#
_symmetry.space_group_name_H-M   'P 1'
#
loop_
_entity.id
_entity.type
_entity.pdbx_description
1 polymer ?
#
loop_
_entity_poly.entity_id
_entity_poly.type
_entity_poly.pdbx_seq_one_letter_code
_entity_poly.pdbx_strand_id
1 'polypeptide(L)'
;MGVKVSVVVSVFNPGPSNDSFDACVRSLLELPPDEYEVIFADDQSTDGTEARLDAVAAVRPNIRVLHLEHSGSPLKGRNSGLAAARGDYVFFMHAHDRLEPGSMVKMHAKAVETDADVLLGRLALDGPPLSVFSRNRDRADLLKDRLLTVPTAHKLFRRDFLEAHQLSFAERPLAEHAFVLHAYLAAKVVAILAEPICCHVAPAGPGEPEDPQALVAGLRTLMDIVDAQTQPGAQRDRVNAYLFRVLALRRLGGARFTSASAGLRTTTFTLLRQLAADRFPARLDPYLPVYQRARVALLRAGRQAELTDLAWESKGTRLRARLSDVRWDSSVLTLSLTVEIVRANGSPLWFRQESGRLLWTPPVAIDGLLDPEMADVTEAAATARMEVFIRNPDTGVSFFLPVTSEVDQKVVGERVRLRAVGAARLDVGTAALGNPVDPGVWEVHVRMRGTHPARSRVGRPESGMNVAGVLADYPRRLVVPCWSELGELSVCVEPRSFPESIALVSPGVTVARRDGHVYVAMPVPYVPPSGGPMVELLLRQKGGRGRTIVFPALVEPGVPGRLAGQLVAKVPVRRLSGAGVLGPGTWRPRLRMDDKVVDLRFGLEVSRAGQVRVLPVEPAAKPSLFRRIARRLSRS
;
A
#
# COMPACT_ATOMS: atom_id res chain seq x y z
N MET A 1 -5.36 18.96 -37.04
CA MET A 1 -5.62 17.74 -36.23
C MET A 1 -6.20 18.22 -34.91
N GLY A 2 -7.25 17.57 -34.38
CA GLY A 2 -7.88 17.97 -33.12
C GLY A 2 -7.05 17.57 -31.90
N VAL A 3 -7.38 18.12 -30.73
CA VAL A 3 -6.77 17.72 -29.45
C VAL A 3 -7.30 16.33 -29.09
N LYS A 4 -6.42 15.38 -28.78
CA LYS A 4 -6.79 14.01 -28.41
C LYS A 4 -7.26 13.91 -26.96
N VAL A 5 -6.51 14.53 -26.05
CA VAL A 5 -6.81 14.50 -24.60
C VAL A 5 -6.56 15.87 -23.96
N SER A 6 -7.50 16.30 -23.13
CA SER A 6 -7.33 17.39 -22.16
C SER A 6 -7.01 16.83 -20.78
N VAL A 7 -5.83 17.14 -20.26
CA VAL A 7 -5.47 16.79 -18.88
C VAL A 7 -5.83 17.96 -17.95
N VAL A 8 -6.80 17.75 -17.08
CA VAL A 8 -7.28 18.75 -16.12
C VAL A 8 -6.64 18.51 -14.76
N VAL A 9 -5.91 19.50 -14.27
CA VAL A 9 -5.17 19.46 -13.00
C VAL A 9 -5.76 20.47 -12.03
N SER A 10 -6.33 20.01 -10.91
CA SER A 10 -6.76 20.91 -9.83
C SER A 10 -5.56 21.27 -8.94
N VAL A 11 -5.36 22.56 -8.70
CA VAL A 11 -4.21 23.09 -7.98
C VAL A 11 -4.66 24.02 -6.84
N PHE A 12 -4.10 23.82 -5.66
CA PHE A 12 -4.21 24.76 -4.54
C PHE A 12 -3.02 24.58 -3.60
N ASN A 13 -2.23 25.63 -3.43
CA ASN A 13 -1.11 25.70 -2.48
C ASN A 13 -0.25 24.41 -2.36
N PRO A 14 0.27 23.85 -3.47
CA PRO A 14 1.07 22.62 -3.44
C PRO A 14 2.43 22.76 -2.72
N GLY A 15 2.85 23.99 -2.42
CA GLY A 15 4.12 24.38 -1.81
C GLY A 15 5.14 24.89 -2.83
N PRO A 16 6.01 25.85 -2.46
CA PRO A 16 6.97 26.47 -3.39
C PRO A 16 8.08 25.51 -3.87
N SER A 17 8.26 24.36 -3.21
CA SER A 17 9.32 23.37 -3.48
C SER A 17 8.92 21.96 -3.03
N ASN A 18 7.75 21.51 -3.47
CA ASN A 18 7.31 20.13 -3.24
C ASN A 18 7.72 19.24 -4.42
N ASP A 19 8.63 18.28 -4.18
CA ASP A 19 9.09 17.28 -5.17
C ASP A 19 7.94 16.65 -5.99
N SER A 20 6.77 16.48 -5.37
CA SER A 20 5.61 15.87 -6.05
C SER A 20 4.95 16.80 -7.07
N PHE A 21 4.86 18.11 -6.81
CA PHE A 21 4.30 19.06 -7.77
C PHE A 21 5.25 19.29 -8.94
N ASP A 22 6.55 19.38 -8.67
CA ASP A 22 7.56 19.46 -9.73
C ASP A 22 7.54 18.20 -10.61
N ALA A 23 7.39 17.02 -10.00
CA ALA A 23 7.25 15.78 -10.74
C ALA A 23 5.95 15.72 -11.56
N CYS A 24 4.83 16.27 -11.04
CA CYS A 24 3.58 16.43 -11.77
C CYS A 24 3.79 17.27 -13.03
N VAL A 25 4.26 18.52 -12.87
CA VAL A 25 4.51 19.44 -13.99
C VAL A 25 5.48 18.84 -15.01
N ARG A 26 6.60 18.24 -14.57
CA ARG A 26 7.54 17.58 -15.48
C ARG A 26 6.89 16.47 -16.30
N SER A 27 6.08 15.62 -15.68
CA SER A 27 5.39 14.53 -16.42
C SER A 27 4.40 15.05 -17.45
N LEU A 28 3.81 16.23 -17.24
CA LEU A 28 2.89 16.89 -18.17
C LEU A 28 3.63 17.56 -19.33
N LEU A 29 4.85 18.06 -19.10
CA LEU A 29 5.71 18.64 -20.14
C LEU A 29 6.23 17.62 -21.17
N GLU A 30 6.17 16.33 -20.82
CA GLU A 30 6.53 15.22 -21.73
C GLU A 30 5.41 14.84 -22.70
N LEU A 31 4.20 15.40 -22.54
CA LEU A 31 3.09 15.15 -23.46
C LEU A 31 3.35 15.81 -24.83
N PRO A 32 3.00 15.14 -25.95
CA PRO A 32 3.12 15.73 -27.28
C PRO A 32 2.26 17.01 -27.39
N PRO A 33 2.86 18.20 -27.58
CA PRO A 33 2.13 19.46 -27.43
C PRO A 33 1.09 19.71 -28.53
N ASP A 34 1.24 19.09 -29.70
CA ASP A 34 0.33 19.28 -30.84
C ASP A 34 -0.94 18.42 -30.75
N GLU A 35 -0.96 17.43 -29.85
CA GLU A 35 -2.05 16.46 -29.73
C GLU A 35 -2.69 16.45 -28.34
N TYR A 36 -2.04 17.02 -27.33
CA TYR A 36 -2.45 16.98 -25.93
C TYR A 36 -2.40 18.37 -25.31
N GLU A 37 -3.43 18.73 -24.56
CA GLU A 37 -3.45 19.97 -23.79
C GLU A 37 -3.48 19.69 -22.29
N VAL A 38 -2.98 20.66 -21.53
CA VAL A 38 -2.99 20.64 -20.06
C VAL A 38 -3.70 21.89 -19.57
N ILE A 39 -4.65 21.71 -18.67
CA ILE A 39 -5.43 22.79 -18.06
C ILE A 39 -5.17 22.72 -16.55
N PHE A 40 -4.34 23.63 -16.05
CA PHE A 40 -4.22 23.85 -14.61
C PHE A 40 -5.35 24.75 -14.16
N ALA A 41 -6.17 24.29 -13.23
CA ALA A 41 -7.20 25.09 -12.58
C ALA A 41 -6.73 25.43 -11.17
N ASP A 42 -6.19 26.64 -11.01
CA ASP A 42 -5.66 27.15 -9.75
C ASP A 42 -6.76 27.77 -8.90
N ASP A 43 -6.97 27.22 -7.70
CA ASP A 43 -8.01 27.62 -6.74
C ASP A 43 -7.52 28.75 -5.81
N GLN A 44 -6.92 29.80 -6.43
CA GLN A 44 -6.35 30.97 -5.76
C GLN A 44 -5.17 30.62 -4.83
N SER A 45 -4.10 30.03 -5.39
CA SER A 45 -2.90 29.73 -4.63
C SER A 45 -2.17 31.00 -4.17
N THR A 46 -1.63 30.98 -2.95
CA THR A 46 -0.93 32.10 -2.30
C THR A 46 0.55 31.81 -2.01
N ASP A 47 1.07 30.68 -2.48
CA ASP A 47 2.42 30.17 -2.20
C ASP A 47 3.40 30.35 -3.37
N GLY A 48 3.04 31.19 -4.35
CA GLY A 48 3.81 31.43 -5.56
C GLY A 48 3.54 30.43 -6.69
N THR A 49 2.61 29.48 -6.51
CA THR A 49 2.25 28.51 -7.56
C THR A 49 1.65 29.16 -8.79
N GLU A 50 0.83 30.19 -8.64
CA GLU A 50 0.23 30.97 -9.74
C GLU A 50 1.29 31.45 -10.74
N ALA A 51 2.26 32.23 -10.27
CA ALA A 51 3.35 32.77 -11.08
C ALA A 51 4.21 31.67 -11.75
N ARG A 52 4.39 30.53 -11.08
CA ARG A 52 5.12 29.38 -11.64
C ARG A 52 4.36 28.75 -12.80
N LEU A 53 3.05 28.58 -12.68
CA LEU A 53 2.20 28.03 -13.72
C LEU A 53 2.10 28.99 -14.92
N ASP A 54 1.99 30.29 -14.67
CA ASP A 54 1.99 31.31 -15.72
C ASP A 54 3.30 31.30 -16.53
N ALA A 55 4.44 31.17 -15.85
CA ALA A 55 5.74 31.03 -16.51
C ALA A 55 5.82 29.78 -17.39
N VAL A 56 5.22 28.66 -16.97
CA VAL A 56 5.15 27.44 -17.77
C VAL A 56 4.24 27.62 -18.99
N ALA A 57 3.05 28.20 -18.81
CA ALA A 57 2.10 28.45 -19.89
C ALA A 57 2.66 29.44 -20.94
N ALA A 58 3.45 30.44 -20.52
CA ALA A 58 4.08 31.39 -21.42
C ALA A 58 5.03 30.74 -22.45
N VAL A 59 5.65 29.60 -22.10
CA VAL A 59 6.59 28.88 -22.97
C VAL A 59 6.02 27.58 -23.57
N ARG A 60 4.79 27.21 -23.19
CA ARG A 60 4.11 25.98 -23.65
C ARG A 60 2.66 26.31 -24.07
N PRO A 61 2.41 26.57 -25.36
CA PRO A 61 1.09 26.97 -25.86
C PRO A 61 -0.04 25.97 -25.63
N ASN A 62 0.30 24.69 -25.44
CA ASN A 62 -0.66 23.64 -25.12
C ASN A 62 -1.01 23.55 -23.63
N ILE A 63 -0.42 24.42 -22.79
CA ILE A 63 -0.70 24.52 -21.35
C ILE A 63 -1.48 25.82 -21.11
N ARG A 64 -2.59 25.70 -20.39
CA ARG A 64 -3.45 26.82 -19.98
C ARG A 64 -3.61 26.82 -18.47
N VAL A 65 -3.67 28.02 -17.90
CA VAL A 65 -3.96 28.24 -16.47
C VAL A 65 -5.31 28.94 -16.35
N LEU A 66 -6.19 28.37 -15.54
CA LEU A 66 -7.46 28.97 -15.15
C LEU A 66 -7.31 29.44 -13.71
N HIS A 67 -7.29 30.76 -13.51
CA HIS A 67 -7.27 31.38 -12.20
C HIS A 67 -8.69 31.49 -11.67
N LEU A 68 -8.99 30.73 -10.62
CA LEU A 68 -10.32 30.64 -10.02
C LEU A 68 -10.35 31.36 -8.68
N GLU A 69 -11.52 31.90 -8.32
CA GLU A 69 -11.76 32.32 -6.94
C GLU A 69 -11.79 31.09 -6.03
N HIS A 70 -11.16 31.21 -4.85
CA HIS A 70 -11.01 30.12 -3.88
C HIS A 70 -12.35 29.45 -3.55
N SER A 71 -12.38 28.13 -3.69
CA SER A 71 -13.55 27.30 -3.41
C SER A 71 -13.33 26.29 -2.29
N GLY A 72 -12.07 26.08 -1.88
CA GLY A 72 -11.70 25.11 -0.85
C GLY A 72 -11.88 23.66 -1.30
N SER A 73 -12.08 23.42 -2.60
CA SER A 73 -12.45 22.10 -3.14
C SER A 73 -11.92 21.90 -4.56
N PRO A 74 -11.36 20.72 -4.89
CA PRO A 74 -10.89 20.45 -6.25
C PRO A 74 -12.03 20.38 -7.28
N LEU A 75 -13.29 20.32 -6.85
CA LEU A 75 -14.44 20.11 -7.73
C LEU A 75 -14.67 21.29 -8.68
N LYS A 76 -14.55 22.54 -8.20
CA LYS A 76 -14.67 23.74 -9.05
C LYS A 76 -13.60 23.73 -10.13
N GLY A 77 -12.35 23.44 -9.76
CA GLY A 77 -11.25 23.29 -10.70
C GLY A 77 -11.50 22.23 -11.77
N ARG A 78 -12.02 21.06 -11.38
CA ARG A 78 -12.37 19.99 -12.34
C ARG A 78 -13.48 20.39 -13.30
N ASN A 79 -14.54 21.05 -12.82
CA ASN A 79 -15.64 21.50 -13.67
C ASN A 79 -15.23 22.63 -14.62
N SER A 80 -14.49 23.63 -14.13
CA SER A 80 -13.95 24.71 -14.96
C SER A 80 -13.00 24.16 -16.02
N GLY A 81 -12.14 23.22 -15.65
CA GLY A 81 -11.25 22.53 -16.59
C GLY A 81 -12.01 21.70 -17.63
N LEU A 82 -13.05 20.95 -17.23
CA LEU A 82 -13.91 20.21 -18.15
C LEU A 82 -14.61 21.15 -19.14
N ALA A 83 -15.17 22.27 -18.67
CA ALA A 83 -15.82 23.25 -19.53
C ALA A 83 -14.85 23.92 -20.52
N ALA A 84 -13.57 24.06 -20.14
CA ALA A 84 -12.53 24.60 -21.01
C ALA A 84 -11.91 23.56 -21.95
N ALA A 85 -12.17 22.26 -21.76
CA ALA A 85 -11.52 21.15 -22.44
C ALA A 85 -11.91 21.06 -23.92
N ARG A 86 -10.89 20.88 -24.78
CA ARG A 86 -11.01 20.76 -26.24
C ARG A 86 -10.74 19.34 -26.75
N GLY A 87 -10.23 18.46 -25.89
CA GLY A 87 -9.86 17.11 -26.24
C GLY A 87 -11.04 16.17 -26.39
N ASP A 88 -10.92 15.19 -27.30
CA ASP A 88 -11.91 14.12 -27.46
C ASP A 88 -12.11 13.32 -26.16
N TYR A 89 -11.07 13.24 -25.34
CA TYR A 89 -11.09 12.68 -23.99
C TYR A 89 -10.61 13.69 -22.94
N VAL A 90 -11.06 13.51 -21.70
CA VAL A 90 -10.62 14.28 -20.53
C VAL A 90 -10.03 13.35 -19.47
N PHE A 91 -8.89 13.73 -18.90
CA PHE A 91 -8.26 13.06 -17.76
C PHE A 91 -8.18 14.01 -16.57
N PHE A 92 -8.67 13.60 -15.39
CA PHE A 92 -8.57 14.40 -14.18
C PHE A 92 -7.44 13.90 -13.28
N MET A 93 -6.60 14.82 -12.79
CA MET A 93 -5.54 14.53 -11.83
C MET A 93 -5.34 15.65 -10.81
N HIS A 94 -4.66 15.35 -9.72
CA HIS A 94 -4.26 16.32 -8.70
C HIS A 94 -2.86 16.86 -8.96
N ALA A 95 -2.55 18.01 -8.38
CA ALA A 95 -1.23 18.64 -8.42
C ALA A 95 -0.08 17.78 -7.86
N HIS A 96 -0.34 16.67 -7.17
CA HIS A 96 0.70 15.80 -6.61
C HIS A 96 0.84 14.46 -7.33
N ASP A 97 -0.01 14.20 -8.32
CA ASP A 97 0.03 12.98 -9.11
C ASP A 97 1.07 13.09 -10.23
N ARG A 98 1.53 11.96 -10.77
CA ARG A 98 2.51 11.94 -11.85
C ARG A 98 2.13 10.92 -12.92
N LEU A 99 2.09 11.34 -14.17
CA LEU A 99 1.91 10.41 -15.30
C LEU A 99 3.20 9.61 -15.54
N GLU A 100 3.05 8.35 -15.90
CA GLU A 100 4.18 7.56 -16.40
C GLU A 100 4.51 7.97 -17.85
N PRO A 101 5.79 8.11 -18.25
CA PRO A 101 6.14 8.53 -19.60
C PRO A 101 5.46 7.71 -20.70
N GLY A 102 4.85 8.39 -21.67
CA GLY A 102 4.14 7.76 -22.79
C GLY A 102 2.83 7.03 -22.42
N SER A 103 2.44 6.99 -21.13
CA SER A 103 1.22 6.30 -20.71
C SER A 103 -0.05 6.94 -21.23
N MET A 104 -0.11 8.27 -21.31
CA MET A 104 -1.28 8.99 -21.85
C MET A 104 -1.54 8.62 -23.31
N VAL A 105 -0.49 8.48 -24.11
CA VAL A 105 -0.58 8.03 -25.51
C VAL A 105 -1.13 6.61 -25.60
N LYS A 106 -0.66 5.69 -24.76
CA LYS A 106 -1.15 4.30 -24.69
C LYS A 106 -2.59 4.22 -24.22
N MET A 107 -2.96 5.01 -23.21
CA MET A 107 -4.34 5.10 -22.72
C MET A 107 -5.27 5.60 -23.83
N HIS A 108 -4.93 6.72 -24.49
CA HIS A 108 -5.71 7.25 -25.59
C HIS A 108 -5.86 6.23 -26.73
N ALA A 109 -4.76 5.62 -27.17
CA ALA A 109 -4.79 4.61 -28.23
C ALA A 109 -5.74 3.47 -27.89
N LYS A 110 -5.68 2.96 -26.65
CA LYS A 110 -6.58 1.88 -26.21
C LYS A 110 -8.03 2.34 -26.11
N ALA A 111 -8.28 3.59 -25.69
CA ALA A 111 -9.64 4.13 -25.60
C ALA A 111 -10.28 4.23 -26.99
N VAL A 112 -9.53 4.70 -27.99
CA VAL A 112 -9.99 4.76 -29.39
C VAL A 112 -10.18 3.35 -29.97
N GLU A 113 -9.22 2.44 -29.79
CA GLU A 113 -9.29 1.05 -30.27
C GLU A 113 -10.57 0.33 -29.78
N THR A 114 -10.99 0.62 -28.55
CA THR A 114 -12.12 -0.05 -27.91
C THR A 114 -13.43 0.72 -27.99
N ASP A 115 -13.42 1.93 -28.56
CA ASP A 115 -14.54 2.89 -28.52
C ASP A 115 -15.04 3.12 -27.08
N ALA A 116 -14.10 3.33 -26.15
CA ALA A 116 -14.41 3.42 -24.73
C ALA A 116 -15.04 4.77 -24.34
N ASP A 117 -16.15 4.74 -23.61
CA ASP A 117 -16.65 5.91 -22.89
C ASP A 117 -15.76 6.26 -21.70
N VAL A 118 -15.25 5.20 -21.03
CA VAL A 118 -14.37 5.31 -19.86
C VAL A 118 -13.22 4.33 -20.01
N LEU A 119 -11.98 4.80 -19.91
CA LEU A 119 -10.80 3.95 -19.88
C LEU A 119 -10.01 4.10 -18.57
N LEU A 120 -9.83 2.96 -17.89
CA LEU A 120 -9.01 2.84 -16.70
C LEU A 120 -7.57 2.52 -17.09
N GLY A 121 -6.65 3.46 -16.89
CA GLY A 121 -5.21 3.18 -16.84
C GLY A 121 -4.77 2.67 -15.48
N ARG A 122 -3.78 1.78 -15.42
CA ARG A 122 -3.26 1.25 -14.15
C ARG A 122 -2.71 2.35 -13.26
N LEU A 123 -3.17 2.38 -12.01
CA LEU A 123 -2.72 3.32 -10.99
C LEU A 123 -1.68 2.67 -10.06
N ALA A 124 -0.61 3.40 -9.74
CA ALA A 124 0.24 3.12 -8.59
C ALA A 124 -0.32 3.87 -7.38
N LEU A 125 -0.77 3.11 -6.37
CA LEU A 125 -1.47 3.60 -5.18
C LEU A 125 -0.84 3.00 -3.93
N ASP A 126 -0.84 3.76 -2.82
CA ASP A 126 -0.43 3.21 -1.53
C ASP A 126 -1.41 2.11 -1.08
N GLY A 127 -0.98 0.85 -1.22
CA GLY A 127 -1.76 -0.29 -0.75
C GLY A 127 -1.45 -1.59 -1.48
N PRO A 128 -2.36 -2.58 -1.35
CA PRO A 128 -2.26 -3.79 -2.14
C PRO A 128 -2.59 -3.50 -3.61
N PRO A 129 -2.09 -4.33 -4.55
CA PRO A 129 -2.46 -4.19 -5.94
C PRO A 129 -3.98 -4.33 -6.12
N LEU A 130 -4.54 -3.51 -7.00
CA LEU A 130 -5.96 -3.55 -7.31
C LEU A 130 -6.23 -4.65 -8.34
N SER A 131 -7.12 -5.59 -8.01
CA SER A 131 -7.43 -6.73 -8.87
C SER A 131 -8.09 -6.35 -10.21
N VAL A 132 -8.64 -5.14 -10.31
CA VAL A 132 -9.14 -4.56 -11.57
C VAL A 132 -8.04 -4.51 -12.64
N PHE A 133 -6.78 -4.26 -12.25
CA PHE A 133 -5.61 -4.22 -13.12
C PHE A 133 -4.88 -5.56 -13.21
N SER A 134 -5.60 -6.67 -13.08
CA SER A 134 -5.01 -8.01 -13.23
C SER A 134 -4.75 -8.40 -14.68
N ARG A 135 -5.49 -7.81 -15.62
CA ARG A 135 -5.34 -7.98 -17.08
C ARG A 135 -6.09 -6.89 -17.83
N ASN A 136 -5.71 -6.65 -19.09
CA ASN A 136 -6.45 -5.76 -19.98
C ASN A 136 -7.88 -6.28 -20.21
N ARG A 137 -8.83 -5.36 -20.43
CA ARG A 137 -10.21 -5.66 -20.81
C ARG A 137 -10.70 -4.63 -21.79
N ASP A 138 -11.26 -5.08 -22.90
CA ASP A 138 -11.84 -4.16 -23.88
C ASP A 138 -13.26 -3.75 -23.50
N ARG A 139 -13.97 -4.65 -22.80
CA ARG A 139 -15.30 -4.42 -22.23
C ARG A 139 -15.37 -5.00 -20.84
N ALA A 140 -15.30 -4.13 -19.83
CA ALA A 140 -15.30 -4.50 -18.43
C ALA A 140 -16.71 -4.45 -17.84
N ASP A 141 -17.00 -5.42 -16.96
CA ASP A 141 -18.26 -5.47 -16.20
C ASP A 141 -18.05 -4.84 -14.81
N LEU A 142 -18.99 -3.97 -14.41
CA LEU A 142 -18.94 -3.22 -13.15
C LEU A 142 -18.62 -4.07 -11.91
N LEU A 143 -19.24 -5.25 -11.80
CA LEU A 143 -19.15 -6.10 -10.62
C LEU A 143 -18.11 -7.21 -10.80
N LYS A 144 -18.10 -7.91 -11.94
CA LYS A 144 -17.16 -9.00 -12.22
C LYS A 144 -15.72 -8.49 -12.27
N ASP A 145 -15.51 -7.32 -12.86
CA ASP A 145 -14.18 -6.69 -12.98
C ASP A 145 -13.87 -5.68 -11.89
N ARG A 146 -14.80 -5.52 -10.93
CA ARG A 146 -14.60 -4.80 -9.68
C ARG A 146 -14.27 -3.32 -9.90
N LEU A 147 -14.90 -2.67 -10.88
CA LEU A 147 -14.67 -1.26 -11.22
C LEU A 147 -14.93 -0.31 -10.03
N LEU A 148 -15.88 -0.67 -9.15
CA LEU A 148 -16.19 0.08 -7.92
C LEU A 148 -15.01 0.16 -6.92
N THR A 149 -13.95 -0.62 -7.13
CA THR A 149 -12.72 -0.54 -6.31
C THR A 149 -11.82 0.64 -6.70
N VAL A 150 -12.12 1.32 -7.81
CA VAL A 150 -11.43 2.54 -8.27
C VAL A 150 -12.45 3.68 -8.36
N PRO A 151 -12.81 4.32 -7.23
CA PRO A 151 -13.84 5.37 -7.21
C PRO A 151 -13.32 6.75 -7.63
N THR A 152 -12.04 6.87 -8.02
CA THR A 152 -11.39 8.17 -8.31
C THR A 152 -11.48 8.55 -9.80
N ALA A 153 -11.30 9.82 -10.13
CA ALA A 153 -11.43 10.34 -11.50
C ALA A 153 -10.16 10.19 -12.37
N HIS A 154 -9.12 9.49 -11.92
CA HIS A 154 -7.86 9.25 -12.65
C HIS A 154 -8.04 8.25 -13.80
N LYS A 155 -8.82 8.63 -14.81
CA LYS A 155 -9.27 7.82 -15.95
C LYS A 155 -9.50 8.73 -17.14
N LEU A 156 -9.48 8.16 -18.34
CA LEU A 156 -9.98 8.86 -19.51
C LEU A 156 -11.51 8.74 -19.56
N PHE A 157 -12.17 9.86 -19.79
CA PHE A 157 -13.58 9.94 -20.08
C PHE A 157 -13.75 10.57 -21.45
N ARG A 158 -14.55 9.95 -22.33
CA ARG A 158 -14.91 10.55 -23.61
C ARG A 158 -15.72 11.81 -23.35
N ARG A 159 -15.29 12.95 -23.90
CA ARG A 159 -15.88 14.26 -23.57
C ARG A 159 -17.35 14.35 -23.99
N ASP A 160 -17.66 13.98 -25.23
CA ASP A 160 -19.03 14.03 -25.74
C ASP A 160 -19.97 13.08 -24.97
N PHE A 161 -19.43 11.98 -24.41
CA PHE A 161 -20.18 11.12 -23.49
C PHE A 161 -20.49 11.84 -22.16
N LEU A 162 -19.52 12.56 -21.57
CA LEU A 162 -19.77 13.36 -20.37
C LEU A 162 -20.84 14.42 -20.64
N GLU A 163 -20.79 15.10 -21.78
CA GLU A 163 -21.75 16.14 -22.18
C GLU A 163 -23.15 15.55 -22.40
N ALA A 164 -23.27 14.47 -23.17
CA ALA A 164 -24.54 13.81 -23.47
C ALA A 164 -25.27 13.32 -22.20
N HIS A 165 -24.51 12.93 -21.18
CA HIS A 165 -25.04 12.48 -19.89
C HIS A 165 -25.02 13.57 -18.80
N GLN A 166 -24.66 14.81 -19.14
CA GLN A 166 -24.58 15.95 -18.23
C GLN A 166 -23.76 15.66 -16.96
N LEU A 167 -22.64 14.94 -17.13
CA LEU A 167 -21.79 14.50 -16.02
C LEU A 167 -20.85 15.61 -15.58
N SER A 168 -20.99 16.04 -14.33
CA SER A 168 -20.14 17.04 -13.69
C SER A 168 -19.92 16.74 -12.20
N PHE A 169 -18.91 17.39 -11.60
CA PHE A 169 -18.59 17.27 -10.19
C PHE A 169 -19.47 18.22 -9.36
N ALA A 170 -20.67 17.77 -9.00
CA ALA A 170 -21.56 18.57 -8.16
C ALA A 170 -20.94 18.90 -6.79
N GLU A 171 -21.15 20.12 -6.29
CA GLU A 171 -20.65 20.59 -5.00
C GLU A 171 -21.40 19.95 -3.82
N ARG A 172 -21.08 18.69 -3.55
CA ARG A 172 -21.69 17.89 -2.49
C ARG A 172 -20.73 16.83 -1.94
N PRO A 173 -20.99 16.28 -0.74
CA PRO A 173 -20.20 15.19 -0.20
C PRO A 173 -20.14 13.99 -1.16
N LEU A 174 -18.98 13.34 -1.24
CA LEU A 174 -18.73 12.20 -2.13
C LEU A 174 -18.92 12.50 -3.64
N ALA A 175 -18.83 13.76 -4.06
CA ALA A 175 -19.01 14.17 -5.46
C ALA A 175 -18.20 13.35 -6.47
N GLU A 176 -16.93 13.08 -6.19
CA GLU A 176 -16.08 12.27 -7.08
C GLU A 176 -16.59 10.82 -7.19
N HIS A 177 -17.07 10.24 -6.09
CA HIS A 177 -17.66 8.91 -6.12
C HIS A 177 -18.96 8.92 -6.93
N ALA A 178 -19.76 9.97 -6.81
CA ALA A 178 -21.01 10.13 -7.54
C ALA A 178 -20.77 10.27 -9.05
N PHE A 179 -19.81 11.11 -9.44
CA PHE A 179 -19.38 11.28 -10.82
C PHE A 179 -18.93 9.96 -11.43
N VAL A 180 -17.99 9.25 -10.78
CA VAL A 180 -17.44 8.00 -11.31
C VAL A 180 -18.48 6.87 -11.33
N LEU A 181 -19.32 6.77 -10.30
CA LEU A 181 -20.39 5.76 -10.25
C LEU A 181 -21.41 5.98 -11.36
N HIS A 182 -21.83 7.23 -11.57
CA HIS A 182 -22.75 7.56 -12.66
C HIS A 182 -22.11 7.26 -14.02
N ALA A 183 -20.85 7.67 -14.23
CA ALA A 183 -20.12 7.38 -15.46
C ALA A 183 -20.04 5.87 -15.75
N TYR A 184 -19.74 5.03 -14.74
CA TYR A 184 -19.72 3.58 -14.93
C TYR A 184 -21.07 2.95 -15.25
N LEU A 185 -22.16 3.49 -14.70
CA LEU A 185 -23.50 2.95 -14.92
C LEU A 185 -24.07 3.42 -16.28
N ALA A 186 -23.69 4.61 -16.74
CA ALA A 186 -24.12 5.19 -18.00
C ALA A 186 -23.28 4.73 -19.21
N ALA A 187 -22.00 4.40 -19.01
CA ALA A 187 -21.09 4.00 -20.06
C ALA A 187 -21.55 2.73 -20.81
N LYS A 188 -21.49 2.77 -22.14
CA LYS A 188 -21.68 1.59 -23.00
C LYS A 188 -20.42 0.73 -23.04
N VAL A 189 -19.25 1.36 -23.05
CA VAL A 189 -17.96 0.66 -23.03
C VAL A 189 -17.07 1.24 -21.94
N VAL A 190 -16.70 0.38 -20.99
CA VAL A 190 -15.61 0.64 -20.05
C VAL A 190 -14.45 -0.29 -20.38
N ALA A 191 -13.28 0.28 -20.68
CA ALA A 191 -12.06 -0.48 -20.98
C ALA A 191 -11.02 -0.34 -19.86
N ILE A 192 -10.15 -1.34 -19.73
CA ILE A 192 -9.07 -1.40 -18.74
C ILE A 192 -7.75 -1.65 -19.46
N LEU A 193 -6.81 -0.72 -19.26
CA LEU A 193 -5.40 -0.88 -19.57
C LEU A 193 -4.66 -1.19 -18.27
N ALA A 194 -4.40 -2.47 -18.03
CA ALA A 194 -3.72 -2.99 -16.85
C ALA A 194 -2.19 -2.86 -16.91
N GLU A 195 -1.64 -2.59 -18.09
CA GLU A 195 -0.21 -2.38 -18.28
C GLU A 195 0.06 -1.42 -19.45
N PRO A 196 1.00 -0.47 -19.34
CA PRO A 196 1.87 -0.20 -18.19
C PRO A 196 1.15 0.49 -17.03
N ILE A 197 1.87 0.77 -15.95
CA ILE A 197 1.44 1.78 -14.97
C ILE A 197 1.26 3.10 -15.72
N CYS A 198 0.14 3.77 -15.49
CA CYS A 198 -0.23 4.98 -16.20
C CYS A 198 -0.11 6.24 -15.31
N CYS A 199 -0.47 6.13 -14.04
CA CYS A 199 -0.43 7.27 -13.13
C CYS A 199 0.02 6.83 -11.73
N HIS A 200 0.98 7.54 -11.16
CA HIS A 200 1.34 7.48 -9.74
C HIS A 200 0.44 8.46 -9.01
N VAL A 201 -0.44 7.93 -8.18
CA VAL A 201 -1.39 8.75 -7.42
C VAL A 201 -0.79 9.01 -6.05
N ALA A 202 -0.63 10.29 -5.70
CA ALA A 202 -0.11 10.67 -4.41
C ALA A 202 -1.04 10.15 -3.29
N PRO A 203 -0.49 9.76 -2.13
CA PRO A 203 -1.32 9.48 -0.97
C PRO A 203 -2.16 10.72 -0.66
N ALA A 204 -3.47 10.54 -0.50
CA ALA A 204 -4.31 11.61 0.01
C ALA A 204 -3.72 12.11 1.33
N GLY A 205 -3.64 13.44 1.49
CA GLY A 205 -3.25 14.07 2.75
C GLY A 205 -4.14 13.62 3.92
N PRO A 206 -3.78 13.95 5.17
CA PRO A 206 -4.70 13.75 6.29
C PRO A 206 -5.98 14.55 6.01
N GLY A 207 -7.01 13.86 5.53
CA GLY A 207 -8.31 14.47 5.28
C GLY A 207 -8.90 14.98 6.59
N GLU A 208 -9.74 16.02 6.49
CA GLU A 208 -10.52 16.49 7.63
C GLU A 208 -11.35 15.34 8.24
N PRO A 209 -11.63 15.40 9.55
CA PRO A 209 -12.57 14.49 10.17
C PRO A 209 -13.88 14.46 9.37
N GLU A 210 -14.24 13.29 8.87
CA GLU A 210 -15.41 13.12 8.02
C GLU A 210 -16.68 13.43 8.81
N ASP A 211 -17.41 14.47 8.41
CA ASP A 211 -18.72 14.81 8.98
C ASP A 211 -19.72 13.68 8.68
N PRO A 212 -20.30 13.03 9.72
CA PRO A 212 -21.29 11.97 9.54
C PRO A 212 -22.52 12.42 8.73
N GLN A 213 -22.95 13.68 8.84
CA GLN A 213 -24.11 14.18 8.13
C GLN A 213 -23.82 14.32 6.63
N ALA A 214 -22.70 14.96 6.29
CA ALA A 214 -22.19 15.01 4.92
C ALA A 214 -22.05 13.60 4.32
N LEU A 215 -21.48 12.64 5.05
CA LEU A 215 -21.36 11.26 4.59
C LEU A 215 -22.70 10.63 4.23
N VAL A 216 -23.70 10.74 5.12
CA VAL A 216 -25.02 10.13 4.90
C VAL A 216 -25.73 10.78 3.71
N ALA A 217 -25.62 12.11 3.55
CA ALA A 217 -26.15 12.82 2.40
C ALA A 217 -25.49 12.36 1.09
N GLY A 218 -24.16 12.21 1.09
CA GLY A 218 -23.41 11.67 -0.05
C GLY A 218 -23.83 10.23 -0.39
N LEU A 219 -23.99 9.37 0.63
CA LEU A 219 -24.45 7.99 0.44
C LEU A 219 -25.85 7.90 -0.18
N ARG A 220 -26.80 8.74 0.26
CA ARG A 220 -28.14 8.81 -0.35
C ARG A 220 -28.03 9.17 -1.83
N THR A 221 -27.24 10.19 -2.16
CA THR A 221 -26.98 10.59 -3.55
C THR A 221 -26.46 9.42 -4.40
N LEU A 222 -25.49 8.65 -3.88
CA LEU A 222 -24.96 7.48 -4.60
C LEU A 222 -26.05 6.42 -4.82
N MET A 223 -26.89 6.16 -3.83
CA MET A 223 -27.99 5.20 -3.96
C MET A 223 -29.07 5.70 -4.93
N ASP A 224 -29.35 7.01 -4.97
CA ASP A 224 -30.28 7.61 -5.92
C ASP A 224 -29.79 7.47 -7.37
N ILE A 225 -28.48 7.65 -7.60
CA ILE A 225 -27.85 7.39 -8.90
C ILE A 225 -28.02 5.91 -9.29
N VAL A 226 -27.78 4.99 -8.35
CA VAL A 226 -27.96 3.55 -8.61
C VAL A 226 -29.41 3.23 -8.94
N ASP A 227 -30.36 3.79 -8.20
CA ASP A 227 -31.79 3.55 -8.42
C ASP A 227 -32.27 4.11 -9.76
N ALA A 228 -31.74 5.26 -10.20
CA ALA A 228 -32.05 5.88 -11.49
C ALA A 228 -31.42 5.15 -12.69
N GLN A 229 -30.22 4.58 -12.52
CA GLN A 229 -29.43 4.00 -13.63
C GLN A 229 -29.52 2.47 -13.73
N THR A 230 -30.26 1.81 -12.84
CA THR A 230 -30.40 0.34 -12.85
C THR A 230 -31.86 -0.05 -12.73
N GLN A 231 -32.19 -1.32 -12.95
CA GLN A 231 -33.50 -1.89 -12.56
C GLN A 231 -33.39 -2.62 -11.21
N PRO A 232 -34.48 -2.77 -10.44
CA PRO A 232 -34.48 -3.60 -9.24
C PRO A 232 -34.01 -5.03 -9.55
N GLY A 233 -33.08 -5.55 -8.77
CA GLY A 233 -32.54 -6.90 -8.96
C GLY A 233 -31.17 -7.10 -8.32
N ALA A 234 -30.59 -8.29 -8.51
CA ALA A 234 -29.36 -8.71 -7.86
C ALA A 234 -28.15 -7.80 -8.16
N GLN A 235 -28.08 -7.20 -9.36
CA GLN A 235 -27.01 -6.25 -9.70
C GLN A 235 -27.10 -4.98 -8.86
N ARG A 236 -28.29 -4.34 -8.82
CA ARG A 236 -28.56 -3.15 -7.99
C ARG A 236 -28.24 -3.43 -6.53
N ASP A 237 -28.72 -4.55 -6.02
CA ASP A 237 -28.52 -4.96 -4.63
C ASP A 237 -27.02 -5.14 -4.30
N ARG A 238 -26.24 -5.75 -5.21
CA ARG A 238 -24.78 -5.88 -5.05
C ARG A 238 -24.05 -4.54 -5.06
N VAL A 239 -24.46 -3.59 -5.89
CA VAL A 239 -23.86 -2.25 -5.91
C VAL A 239 -24.19 -1.52 -4.60
N ASN A 240 -25.45 -1.52 -4.17
CA ASN A 240 -25.87 -0.88 -2.91
C ASN A 240 -25.19 -1.52 -1.69
N ALA A 241 -25.09 -2.86 -1.65
CA ALA A 241 -24.35 -3.56 -0.61
C ALA A 241 -22.86 -3.21 -0.61
N TYR A 242 -22.24 -3.05 -1.79
CA TYR A 242 -20.86 -2.61 -1.89
C TYR A 242 -20.67 -1.20 -1.30
N LEU A 243 -21.51 -0.23 -1.71
CA LEU A 243 -21.45 1.14 -1.24
C LEU A 243 -21.64 1.21 0.28
N PHE A 244 -22.68 0.55 0.79
CA PHE A 244 -22.97 0.52 2.22
C PHE A 244 -21.85 -0.14 3.03
N ARG A 245 -21.30 -1.26 2.55
CA ARG A 245 -20.14 -1.92 3.18
C ARG A 245 -18.92 -1.01 3.27
N VAL A 246 -18.57 -0.32 2.18
CA VAL A 246 -17.29 0.41 2.06
C VAL A 246 -17.38 1.80 2.66
N LEU A 247 -18.52 2.48 2.47
CA LEU A 247 -18.72 3.88 2.85
C LEU A 247 -19.54 4.05 4.13
N ALA A 248 -20.38 3.10 4.55
CA ALA A 248 -21.09 3.19 5.84
C ALA A 248 -20.46 2.26 6.91
N LEU A 249 -20.64 0.94 6.79
CA LEU A 249 -20.37 -0.03 7.87
C LEU A 249 -18.91 -0.12 8.32
N ARG A 250 -17.95 0.32 7.49
CA ARG A 250 -16.55 0.43 7.88
C ARG A 250 -16.31 1.47 8.98
N ARG A 251 -17.18 2.48 9.10
CA ARG A 251 -17.09 3.55 10.11
C ARG A 251 -17.62 3.13 11.47
N LEU A 252 -18.37 2.04 11.53
CA LEU A 252 -18.89 1.43 12.76
C LEU A 252 -17.93 0.38 13.34
N GLY A 253 -16.62 0.59 13.19
CA GLY A 253 -15.62 -0.29 13.79
C GLY A 253 -14.18 0.04 13.40
N GLY A 254 -13.22 -0.69 13.97
CA GLY A 254 -11.80 -0.45 13.75
C GLY A 254 -11.25 0.76 14.50
N ALA A 255 -9.98 1.08 14.26
CA ALA A 255 -9.23 2.05 15.07
C ALA A 255 -9.90 3.43 15.12
N ARG A 256 -10.32 3.98 13.98
CA ARG A 256 -10.96 5.31 13.88
C ARG A 256 -12.23 5.43 14.72
N PHE A 257 -13.10 4.41 14.69
CA PHE A 257 -14.32 4.38 15.49
C PHE A 257 -14.00 4.30 16.99
N THR A 258 -13.08 3.41 17.37
CA THR A 258 -12.69 3.24 18.79
C THR A 258 -11.97 4.47 19.35
N SER A 259 -11.27 5.24 18.52
CA SER A 259 -10.58 6.47 18.94
C SER A 259 -11.45 7.72 18.87
N ALA A 260 -12.63 7.66 18.25
CA ALA A 260 -13.54 8.80 18.16
C ALA A 260 -14.09 9.22 19.53
N SER A 261 -14.59 10.44 19.65
CA SER A 261 -15.34 10.85 20.85
C SER A 261 -16.65 10.05 20.97
N ALA A 262 -17.18 9.93 22.19
CA ALA A 262 -18.47 9.28 22.41
C ALA A 262 -19.60 9.96 21.60
N GLY A 263 -19.61 11.30 21.58
CA GLY A 263 -20.57 12.08 20.78
C GLY A 263 -20.50 11.75 19.29
N LEU A 264 -19.31 11.73 18.69
CA LEU A 264 -19.15 11.41 17.27
C LEU A 264 -19.59 9.98 16.94
N ARG A 265 -19.32 9.01 17.83
CA ARG A 265 -19.82 7.64 17.67
C ARG A 265 -21.34 7.59 17.67
N THR A 266 -21.99 8.27 18.61
CA THR A 266 -23.45 8.33 18.72
C THR A 266 -24.07 8.99 17.49
N THR A 267 -23.57 10.16 17.06
CA THR A 267 -24.08 10.84 15.87
C THR A 267 -23.94 9.95 14.62
N THR A 268 -22.79 9.32 14.43
CA THR A 268 -22.55 8.40 13.31
C THR A 268 -23.50 7.21 13.34
N PHE A 269 -23.69 6.60 14.52
CA PHE A 269 -24.59 5.46 14.69
C PHE A 269 -26.03 5.84 14.36
N THR A 270 -26.54 6.93 14.91
CA THR A 270 -27.92 7.39 14.70
C THR A 270 -28.21 7.67 13.23
N LEU A 271 -27.34 8.41 12.54
CA LEU A 271 -27.54 8.74 11.13
C LEU A 271 -27.45 7.51 10.22
N LEU A 272 -26.50 6.62 10.48
CA LEU A 272 -26.38 5.38 9.70
C LEU A 272 -27.53 4.40 9.98
N ARG A 273 -28.10 4.39 11.19
CA ARG A 273 -29.29 3.59 11.51
C ARG A 273 -30.50 4.07 10.71
N GLN A 274 -30.72 5.39 10.64
CA GLN A 274 -31.79 5.95 9.82
C GLN A 274 -31.59 5.61 8.34
N LEU A 275 -30.37 5.79 7.82
CA LEU A 275 -30.05 5.40 6.45
C LEU A 275 -30.30 3.89 6.20
N ALA A 276 -29.94 3.04 7.16
CA ALA A 276 -30.16 1.60 7.04
C ALA A 276 -31.66 1.24 6.98
N ALA A 277 -32.49 1.90 7.79
CA ALA A 277 -33.94 1.71 7.78
C ALA A 277 -34.54 2.12 6.43
N ASP A 278 -34.09 3.24 5.86
CA ASP A 278 -34.65 3.79 4.63
C ASP A 278 -34.18 3.05 3.37
N ARG A 279 -32.89 2.68 3.31
CA ARG A 279 -32.22 2.30 2.05
C ARG A 279 -31.50 0.94 2.10
N PHE A 280 -31.45 0.27 3.25
CA PHE A 280 -30.69 -0.97 3.40
C PHE A 280 -31.53 -2.12 4.00
N PRO A 281 -32.45 -2.71 3.20
CA PRO A 281 -33.30 -3.83 3.64
C PRO A 281 -32.49 -5.11 3.93
N ALA A 282 -33.05 -6.00 4.77
CA ALA A 282 -32.38 -7.23 5.24
C ALA A 282 -31.92 -8.17 4.10
N ARG A 283 -32.60 -8.16 2.95
CA ARG A 283 -32.20 -8.95 1.76
C ARG A 283 -30.80 -8.63 1.23
N LEU A 284 -30.21 -7.49 1.63
CA LEU A 284 -28.84 -7.09 1.24
C LEU A 284 -27.76 -7.72 2.13
N ASP A 285 -28.12 -8.25 3.29
CA ASP A 285 -27.19 -8.78 4.28
C ASP A 285 -26.33 -9.95 3.76
N PRO A 286 -26.84 -10.87 2.92
CA PRO A 286 -26.02 -11.94 2.34
C PRO A 286 -24.80 -11.43 1.55
N TYR A 287 -24.86 -10.24 0.96
CA TYR A 287 -23.75 -9.61 0.22
C TYR A 287 -22.68 -8.97 1.11
N LEU A 288 -22.93 -8.89 2.42
CA LEU A 288 -21.98 -8.36 3.39
C LEU A 288 -21.09 -9.48 3.94
N PRO A 289 -19.82 -9.19 4.26
CA PRO A 289 -19.01 -10.11 5.05
C PRO A 289 -19.60 -10.27 6.46
N VAL A 290 -19.43 -11.44 7.07
CA VAL A 290 -20.11 -11.84 8.30
C VAL A 290 -20.00 -10.83 9.47
N TYR A 291 -18.82 -10.25 9.67
CA TYR A 291 -18.60 -9.26 10.74
C TYR A 291 -19.36 -7.95 10.49
N GLN A 292 -19.72 -7.64 9.25
CA GLN A 292 -20.58 -6.51 8.91
C GLN A 292 -22.07 -6.86 8.96
N ARG A 293 -22.44 -8.13 8.73
CA ARG A 293 -23.80 -8.63 9.00
C ARG A 293 -24.16 -8.41 10.48
N ALA A 294 -23.25 -8.75 11.39
CA ALA A 294 -23.42 -8.45 12.82
C ALA A 294 -23.56 -6.94 13.12
N ARG A 295 -22.75 -6.09 12.48
CA ARG A 295 -22.85 -4.63 12.67
C ARG A 295 -24.18 -4.08 12.19
N VAL A 296 -24.66 -4.50 11.02
CA VAL A 296 -25.94 -4.00 10.51
C VAL A 296 -27.12 -4.53 11.31
N ALA A 297 -27.05 -5.77 11.83
CA ALA A 297 -28.06 -6.30 12.74
C ALA A 297 -28.17 -5.46 14.02
N LEU A 298 -27.03 -5.17 14.67
CA LEU A 298 -26.96 -4.29 15.83
C LEU A 298 -27.42 -2.85 15.52
N LEU A 299 -27.05 -2.33 14.34
CA LEU A 299 -27.45 -1.01 13.88
C LEU A 299 -28.97 -0.90 13.72
N ARG A 300 -29.63 -1.86 13.04
CA ARG A 300 -31.09 -1.88 12.87
C ARG A 300 -31.80 -2.01 14.23
N ALA A 301 -31.29 -2.88 15.11
CA ALA A 301 -31.82 -3.08 16.46
C ALA A 301 -31.60 -1.89 17.41
N GLY A 302 -30.82 -0.87 17.03
CA GLY A 302 -30.53 0.28 17.90
C GLY A 302 -29.58 -0.03 19.06
N ARG A 303 -28.85 -1.15 19.01
CA ARG A 303 -27.96 -1.63 20.07
C ARG A 303 -26.54 -1.04 19.94
N GLN A 304 -26.41 0.25 20.17
CA GLN A 304 -25.13 0.97 20.04
C GLN A 304 -24.05 0.48 21.01
N ALA A 305 -24.42 0.11 22.24
CA ALA A 305 -23.49 -0.39 23.26
C ALA A 305 -22.80 -1.68 22.79
N GLU A 306 -23.59 -2.70 22.44
CA GLU A 306 -23.09 -3.97 21.89
C GLU A 306 -22.26 -3.77 20.61
N LEU A 307 -22.63 -2.82 19.73
CA LEU A 307 -21.82 -2.48 18.55
C LEU A 307 -20.46 -1.89 18.94
N THR A 308 -20.44 -1.07 19.99
CA THR A 308 -19.22 -0.46 20.52
C THR A 308 -18.32 -1.53 21.13
N ASP A 309 -18.88 -2.45 21.92
CA ASP A 309 -18.16 -3.58 22.49
C ASP A 309 -17.61 -4.49 21.40
N LEU A 310 -18.41 -4.82 20.38
CA LEU A 310 -17.96 -5.59 19.22
C LEU A 310 -16.77 -4.91 18.53
N ALA A 311 -16.78 -3.59 18.40
CA ALA A 311 -15.69 -2.83 17.80
C ALA A 311 -14.41 -2.84 18.67
N TRP A 312 -14.55 -2.78 20.00
CA TRP A 312 -13.44 -2.86 20.95
C TRP A 312 -12.85 -4.26 21.04
N GLU A 313 -13.65 -5.30 21.16
CA GLU A 313 -13.19 -6.69 21.20
C GLU A 313 -12.56 -7.14 19.88
N SER A 314 -13.03 -6.58 18.76
CA SER A 314 -12.40 -6.81 17.46
C SER A 314 -11.07 -6.06 17.31
N LYS A 315 -10.77 -5.07 18.16
CA LYS A 315 -9.56 -4.25 18.08
C LYS A 315 -8.34 -5.13 18.30
N GLY A 316 -7.42 -5.15 17.33
CA GLY A 316 -6.22 -5.98 17.40
C GLY A 316 -6.37 -7.37 16.79
N THR A 317 -7.56 -7.75 16.31
CA THR A 317 -7.69 -8.88 15.39
C THR A 317 -6.88 -8.61 14.13
N ARG A 318 -5.96 -9.51 13.80
CA ARG A 318 -4.97 -9.30 12.75
C ARG A 318 -4.55 -10.60 12.06
N LEU A 319 -3.98 -10.47 10.87
CA LEU A 319 -3.31 -11.58 10.21
C LEU A 319 -1.94 -11.80 10.85
N ARG A 320 -1.70 -13.01 11.38
CA ARG A 320 -0.37 -13.47 11.76
C ARG A 320 0.25 -14.21 10.59
N ALA A 321 1.40 -13.74 10.13
CA ALA A 321 2.18 -14.39 9.09
C ALA A 321 3.48 -14.93 9.67
N ARG A 322 3.74 -16.22 9.45
CA ARG A 322 4.96 -16.91 9.85
C ARG A 322 5.70 -17.38 8.61
N LEU A 323 6.93 -16.92 8.46
CA LEU A 323 7.87 -17.38 7.45
C LEU A 323 8.58 -18.62 8.01
N SER A 324 8.43 -19.76 7.35
CA SER A 324 9.09 -21.00 7.78
C SER A 324 10.36 -21.30 7.00
N ASP A 325 10.42 -20.87 5.74
CA ASP A 325 11.57 -21.11 4.87
C ASP A 325 11.65 -20.03 3.78
N VAL A 326 12.87 -19.74 3.35
CA VAL A 326 13.19 -18.87 2.22
C VAL A 326 14.29 -19.56 1.44
N ARG A 327 14.05 -19.83 0.16
CA ARG A 327 15.02 -20.55 -0.68
C ARG A 327 15.00 -20.03 -2.11
N TRP A 328 16.11 -20.24 -2.80
CA TRP A 328 16.21 -20.02 -4.23
C TRP A 328 15.96 -21.31 -4.97
N ASP A 329 15.13 -21.24 -6.01
CA ASP A 329 15.00 -22.25 -7.05
C ASP A 329 15.50 -21.61 -8.35
N SER A 330 16.74 -21.90 -8.73
CA SER A 330 17.48 -21.12 -9.73
C SER A 330 17.49 -19.63 -9.35
N SER A 331 16.94 -18.74 -10.18
CA SER A 331 16.80 -17.30 -9.91
C SER A 331 15.46 -16.89 -9.28
N VAL A 332 14.59 -17.84 -8.93
CA VAL A 332 13.25 -17.57 -8.38
C VAL A 332 13.27 -17.72 -6.86
N LEU A 333 12.94 -16.64 -6.14
CA LEU A 333 12.86 -16.66 -4.68
C LEU A 333 11.53 -17.28 -4.23
N THR A 334 11.60 -18.35 -3.44
CA THR A 334 10.44 -19.04 -2.89
C THR A 334 10.32 -18.76 -1.39
N LEU A 335 9.14 -18.30 -0.97
CA LEU A 335 8.82 -17.95 0.42
C LEU A 335 7.75 -18.91 0.96
N SER A 336 8.12 -19.76 1.92
CA SER A 336 7.19 -20.68 2.58
C SER A 336 6.52 -19.98 3.76
N LEU A 337 5.19 -19.86 3.69
CA LEU A 337 4.38 -19.04 4.59
C LEU A 337 3.25 -19.85 5.23
N THR A 338 3.02 -19.57 6.49
CA THR A 338 1.81 -19.93 7.22
C THR A 338 1.10 -18.64 7.64
N VAL A 339 -0.19 -18.54 7.35
CA VAL A 339 -1.01 -17.41 7.81
C VAL A 339 -2.28 -17.86 8.51
N GLU A 340 -2.65 -17.11 9.54
CA GLU A 340 -3.84 -17.36 10.37
C GLU A 340 -4.33 -16.03 10.96
N ILE A 341 -5.65 -15.87 11.07
CA ILE A 341 -6.24 -14.72 11.78
C ILE A 341 -6.19 -14.98 13.28
N VAL A 342 -5.65 -14.02 14.02
CA VAL A 342 -5.56 -14.08 15.48
C VAL A 342 -6.22 -12.87 16.12
N ARG A 343 -6.81 -13.06 17.30
CA ARG A 343 -7.33 -11.99 18.16
C ARG A 343 -6.18 -11.19 18.80
N ALA A 344 -6.50 -10.10 19.48
CA ALA A 344 -5.52 -9.24 20.15
C ALA A 344 -4.62 -10.01 21.15
N ASN A 345 -5.19 -10.97 21.87
CA ASN A 345 -4.48 -11.84 22.81
C ASN A 345 -3.63 -12.94 22.14
N GLY A 346 -3.57 -12.98 20.80
CA GLY A 346 -2.80 -13.96 20.04
C GLY A 346 -3.48 -15.32 19.80
N SER A 347 -4.66 -15.54 20.37
CA SER A 347 -5.46 -16.75 20.12
C SER A 347 -6.04 -16.76 18.70
N PRO A 348 -6.24 -17.93 18.07
CA PRO A 348 -6.87 -18.02 16.75
C PRO A 348 -8.30 -17.45 16.72
N LEU A 349 -8.73 -17.00 15.54
CA LEU A 349 -10.15 -16.78 15.28
C LEU A 349 -10.84 -18.13 15.10
N TRP A 350 -11.82 -18.41 15.97
CA TRP A 350 -12.58 -19.65 15.97
C TRP A 350 -13.94 -19.48 15.29
N PHE A 351 -14.39 -20.57 14.67
CA PHE A 351 -15.70 -20.79 14.09
C PHE A 351 -16.33 -22.01 14.77
N ARG A 352 -17.65 -22.17 14.68
CA ARG A 352 -18.37 -23.36 15.15
C ARG A 352 -18.86 -24.16 13.95
N GLN A 353 -18.74 -25.48 14.01
CA GLN A 353 -19.34 -26.36 13.02
C GLN A 353 -20.73 -26.78 13.48
N GLU A 354 -21.75 -26.61 12.62
CA GLU A 354 -23.13 -26.94 12.95
C GLU A 354 -23.91 -27.38 11.70
N SER A 355 -24.42 -28.62 11.68
CA SER A 355 -25.21 -29.16 10.56
C SER A 355 -24.53 -28.99 9.18
N GLY A 356 -23.22 -29.25 9.10
CA GLY A 356 -22.44 -29.10 7.87
C GLY A 356 -22.06 -27.66 7.49
N ARG A 357 -22.53 -26.66 8.25
CA ARG A 357 -22.16 -25.25 8.07
C ARG A 357 -21.01 -24.86 8.99
N LEU A 358 -20.23 -23.89 8.53
CA LEU A 358 -19.22 -23.21 9.33
C LEU A 358 -19.77 -21.84 9.75
N LEU A 359 -20.02 -21.66 11.05
CA LEU A 359 -20.63 -20.46 11.60
C LEU A 359 -19.61 -19.60 12.32
N TRP A 360 -19.60 -18.29 12.04
CA TRP A 360 -18.77 -17.34 12.76
C TRP A 360 -19.34 -17.07 14.15
N THR A 361 -18.49 -17.19 15.17
CA THR A 361 -18.84 -16.83 16.55
C THR A 361 -18.34 -15.40 16.84
N PRO A 362 -19.24 -14.43 17.06
CA PRO A 362 -18.82 -13.07 17.40
C PRO A 362 -18.04 -13.07 18.73
N PRO A 363 -17.08 -12.14 18.92
CA PRO A 363 -16.32 -12.04 20.16
C PRO A 363 -17.15 -11.50 21.33
N VAL A 364 -18.30 -10.87 21.05
CA VAL A 364 -19.29 -10.39 22.00
C VAL A 364 -20.60 -11.12 21.70
N ALA A 365 -21.38 -11.48 22.73
CA ALA A 365 -22.71 -12.06 22.53
C ALA A 365 -23.63 -11.04 21.82
N ILE A 366 -24.36 -11.51 20.81
CA ILE A 366 -25.30 -10.69 20.03
C ILE A 366 -26.66 -11.40 20.07
N ASP A 367 -27.29 -11.35 21.23
CA ASP A 367 -28.44 -12.21 21.55
C ASP A 367 -29.62 -11.94 20.63
N GLY A 368 -30.08 -12.99 19.94
CA GLY A 368 -31.28 -12.99 19.12
C GLY A 368 -31.19 -12.26 17.77
N LEU A 369 -30.02 -11.73 17.39
CA LEU A 369 -29.88 -10.94 16.15
C LEU A 369 -28.98 -11.57 15.08
N LEU A 370 -28.22 -12.61 15.43
CA LEU A 370 -27.37 -13.33 14.49
C LEU A 370 -27.83 -14.79 14.42
N ASP A 371 -28.82 -15.05 13.56
CA ASP A 371 -29.26 -16.41 13.25
C ASP A 371 -28.16 -17.22 12.52
N PRO A 372 -28.32 -18.54 12.39
CA PRO A 372 -27.33 -19.39 11.70
C PRO A 372 -27.07 -19.00 10.23
N GLU A 373 -28.02 -18.37 9.53
CA GLU A 373 -27.84 -17.94 8.14
C GLU A 373 -26.94 -16.69 8.07
N MET A 374 -27.17 -15.73 8.97
CA MET A 374 -26.36 -14.53 9.10
C MET A 374 -24.94 -14.83 9.58
N ALA A 375 -24.76 -15.85 10.43
CA ALA A 375 -23.46 -16.31 10.91
C ALA A 375 -22.71 -17.20 9.91
N ASP A 376 -23.35 -17.69 8.84
CA ASP A 376 -22.77 -18.65 7.92
C ASP A 376 -21.60 -18.05 7.11
N VAL A 377 -20.45 -18.72 7.19
CA VAL A 377 -19.23 -18.40 6.45
C VAL A 377 -18.73 -19.56 5.59
N THR A 378 -19.53 -20.58 5.35
CA THR A 378 -19.15 -21.81 4.64
C THR A 378 -18.56 -21.50 3.25
N GLU A 379 -19.26 -20.70 2.44
CA GLU A 379 -18.77 -20.29 1.11
C GLU A 379 -17.50 -19.41 1.21
N ALA A 380 -17.48 -18.50 2.19
CA ALA A 380 -16.34 -17.61 2.41
C ALA A 380 -15.09 -18.35 2.93
N ALA A 381 -15.27 -19.48 3.61
CA ALA A 381 -14.20 -20.37 4.06
C ALA A 381 -13.71 -21.26 2.91
N ALA A 382 -14.62 -21.80 2.09
CA ALA A 382 -14.27 -22.61 0.92
C ALA A 382 -13.48 -21.82 -0.13
N THR A 383 -13.73 -20.52 -0.24
CA THR A 383 -13.02 -19.60 -1.16
C THR A 383 -11.88 -18.82 -0.48
N ALA A 384 -11.59 -19.12 0.79
CA ALA A 384 -10.50 -18.48 1.51
C ALA A 384 -9.17 -18.81 0.85
N ARG A 385 -8.29 -17.82 0.75
CA ARG A 385 -6.96 -18.01 0.14
C ARG A 385 -5.95 -17.01 0.64
N MET A 386 -4.69 -17.44 0.63
CA MET A 386 -3.53 -16.58 0.86
C MET A 386 -3.16 -15.87 -0.44
N GLU A 387 -2.92 -14.57 -0.38
CA GLU A 387 -2.37 -13.79 -1.48
C GLU A 387 -1.14 -13.03 -0.96
N VAL A 388 -0.04 -13.08 -1.71
CA VAL A 388 1.20 -12.39 -1.39
C VAL A 388 1.46 -11.35 -2.47
N PHE A 389 1.96 -10.18 -2.08
CA PHE A 389 2.34 -9.13 -3.01
C PHE A 389 3.60 -8.42 -2.54
N ILE A 390 4.34 -7.89 -3.51
CA ILE A 390 5.44 -6.98 -3.26
C ILE A 390 5.00 -5.54 -3.47
N ARG A 391 5.58 -4.61 -2.72
CA ARG A 391 5.31 -3.18 -2.85
C ARG A 391 6.59 -2.36 -2.73
N ASN A 392 6.82 -1.46 -3.66
CA ASN A 392 7.84 -0.42 -3.52
C ASN A 392 7.25 0.73 -2.66
N PRO A 393 7.80 1.02 -1.48
CA PRO A 393 7.26 2.06 -0.60
C PRO A 393 7.54 3.48 -1.11
N ASP A 394 8.55 3.66 -1.97
CA ASP A 394 8.94 4.96 -2.49
C ASP A 394 8.02 5.39 -3.64
N THR A 395 7.65 4.45 -4.52
CA THR A 395 6.80 4.71 -5.70
C THR A 395 5.33 4.32 -5.48
N GLY A 396 5.01 3.50 -4.48
CA GLY A 396 3.66 2.94 -4.27
C GLY A 396 3.30 1.81 -5.23
N VAL A 397 4.17 1.46 -6.18
CA VAL A 397 3.95 0.37 -7.11
C VAL A 397 3.86 -0.96 -6.36
N SER A 398 2.92 -1.82 -6.76
CA SER A 398 2.76 -3.15 -6.19
C SER A 398 2.33 -4.20 -7.20
N PHE A 399 2.75 -5.45 -6.96
CA PHE A 399 2.46 -6.62 -7.81
C PHE A 399 2.11 -7.84 -6.96
N PHE A 400 1.10 -8.60 -7.39
CA PHE A 400 0.81 -9.91 -6.81
C PHE A 400 1.89 -10.91 -7.23
N LEU A 401 2.24 -11.80 -6.29
CA LEU A 401 3.10 -12.94 -6.56
C LEU A 401 2.24 -14.18 -6.83
N PRO A 402 2.69 -15.10 -7.70
CA PRO A 402 2.15 -16.46 -7.74
C PRO A 402 2.23 -17.13 -6.37
N VAL A 403 1.11 -17.70 -5.93
CA VAL A 403 1.00 -18.42 -4.65
C VAL A 403 0.34 -19.76 -4.88
N THR A 404 1.00 -20.83 -4.41
CA THR A 404 0.37 -22.13 -4.23
C THR A 404 0.09 -22.29 -2.74
N SER A 405 -1.18 -22.45 -2.36
CA SER A 405 -1.57 -22.55 -0.96
C SER A 405 -2.80 -23.42 -0.76
N GLU A 406 -2.86 -24.08 0.38
CA GLU A 406 -4.03 -24.79 0.87
C GLU A 406 -4.54 -24.13 2.15
N VAL A 407 -5.86 -24.17 2.36
CA VAL A 407 -6.48 -23.70 3.60
C VAL A 407 -6.95 -24.91 4.39
N ASP A 408 -6.22 -25.19 5.47
CA ASP A 408 -6.54 -26.24 6.43
C ASP A 408 -7.62 -25.75 7.42
N GLN A 409 -8.56 -26.64 7.72
CA GLN A 409 -9.58 -26.47 8.75
C GLN A 409 -9.24 -27.37 9.94
N LYS A 410 -8.58 -26.81 10.95
CA LYS A 410 -8.26 -27.58 12.15
C LYS A 410 -9.45 -27.58 13.11
N VAL A 411 -10.03 -28.76 13.32
CA VAL A 411 -11.12 -28.99 14.27
C VAL A 411 -10.56 -29.33 15.66
N VAL A 412 -11.09 -28.67 16.69
CA VAL A 412 -10.79 -28.92 18.11
C VAL A 412 -12.10 -28.89 18.88
N GLY A 413 -12.65 -30.07 19.20
CA GLY A 413 -14.03 -30.18 19.70
C GLY A 413 -15.02 -29.68 18.64
N GLU A 414 -15.93 -28.80 19.04
CA GLU A 414 -16.89 -28.14 18.11
C GLU A 414 -16.33 -26.89 17.41
N ARG A 415 -15.09 -26.51 17.74
CA ARG A 415 -14.47 -25.29 17.23
C ARG A 415 -13.56 -25.59 16.05
N VAL A 416 -13.64 -24.76 15.03
CA VAL A 416 -12.83 -24.85 13.82
C VAL A 416 -12.00 -23.57 13.69
N ARG A 417 -10.73 -23.71 13.29
CA ARG A 417 -9.88 -22.57 12.92
C ARG A 417 -9.37 -22.76 11.49
N LEU A 418 -9.20 -21.65 10.77
CA LEU A 418 -8.70 -21.64 9.41
C LEU A 418 -7.23 -21.21 9.38
N ARG A 419 -6.38 -22.03 8.76
CA ARG A 419 -4.96 -21.74 8.56
C ARG A 419 -4.60 -21.95 7.10
N ALA A 420 -4.04 -20.94 6.44
CA ALA A 420 -3.50 -21.12 5.10
C ALA A 420 -1.99 -21.41 5.17
N VAL A 421 -1.55 -22.44 4.46
CA VAL A 421 -0.15 -22.83 4.33
C VAL A 421 0.20 -22.90 2.85
N GLY A 422 1.33 -22.33 2.45
CA GLY A 422 1.71 -22.32 1.05
C GLY A 422 3.05 -21.68 0.78
N ALA A 423 3.36 -21.54 -0.50
CA ALA A 423 4.58 -20.93 -0.99
C ALA A 423 4.25 -19.80 -1.99
N ALA A 424 4.89 -18.65 -1.81
CA ALA A 424 4.89 -17.56 -2.78
C ALA A 424 6.18 -17.57 -3.57
N ARG A 425 6.11 -17.31 -4.89
CA ARG A 425 7.27 -17.28 -5.78
C ARG A 425 7.49 -15.86 -6.30
N LEU A 426 8.71 -15.36 -6.21
CA LEU A 426 9.13 -14.08 -6.75
C LEU A 426 10.23 -14.32 -7.79
N ASP A 427 9.85 -14.14 -9.04
CA ASP A 427 10.78 -14.00 -10.16
C ASP A 427 10.89 -12.51 -10.50
N VAL A 428 12.03 -11.89 -10.24
CA VAL A 428 12.20 -10.44 -10.51
C VAL A 428 12.23 -10.11 -11.99
N GLY A 429 12.40 -11.09 -12.88
CA GLY A 429 12.35 -10.91 -14.33
C GLY A 429 10.94 -10.81 -14.89
N THR A 430 9.95 -11.33 -14.16
CA THR A 430 8.56 -11.47 -14.66
C THR A 430 7.48 -11.04 -13.65
N ALA A 431 7.81 -10.76 -12.39
CA ALA A 431 6.81 -10.43 -11.36
C ALA A 431 6.04 -9.12 -11.63
N ALA A 432 6.53 -8.24 -12.50
CA ALA A 432 5.81 -7.04 -12.92
C ALA A 432 4.84 -7.32 -14.10
N LEU A 433 3.87 -8.21 -13.88
CA LEU A 433 2.89 -8.68 -14.90
C LEU A 433 3.52 -9.26 -16.17
N GLY A 434 4.67 -9.93 -16.07
CA GLY A 434 5.43 -10.44 -17.20
C GLY A 434 6.70 -9.65 -17.47
N ASN A 435 6.90 -8.50 -16.82
CA ASN A 435 8.08 -7.66 -16.97
C ASN A 435 9.02 -7.74 -15.76
N PRO A 436 10.26 -7.25 -15.93
CA PRO A 436 11.19 -7.07 -14.83
C PRO A 436 10.70 -6.08 -13.78
N VAL A 437 10.98 -6.40 -12.51
CA VAL A 437 10.77 -5.52 -11.37
C VAL A 437 11.85 -4.44 -11.34
N ASP A 438 11.45 -3.19 -11.16
CA ASP A 438 12.38 -2.06 -11.10
C ASP A 438 13.34 -2.14 -9.90
N PRO A 439 14.55 -1.55 -10.04
CA PRO A 439 15.48 -1.40 -8.93
C PRO A 439 14.84 -0.73 -7.71
N GLY A 440 15.26 -1.15 -6.51
CA GLY A 440 14.81 -0.60 -5.24
C GLY A 440 14.44 -1.65 -4.21
N VAL A 441 13.89 -1.18 -3.08
CA VAL A 441 13.47 -2.04 -1.97
C VAL A 441 11.98 -2.32 -2.09
N TRP A 442 11.64 -3.60 -2.13
CA TRP A 442 10.27 -4.10 -2.26
C TRP A 442 9.85 -4.79 -0.98
N GLU A 443 8.85 -4.23 -0.31
CA GLU A 443 8.24 -4.80 0.88
C GLU A 443 7.43 -6.05 0.53
N VAL A 444 7.58 -7.13 1.30
CA VAL A 444 6.73 -8.32 1.17
C VAL A 444 5.53 -8.20 2.09
N HIS A 445 4.34 -8.28 1.51
CA HIS A 445 3.06 -8.23 2.20
C HIS A 445 2.28 -9.51 1.93
N VAL A 446 1.52 -9.95 2.93
CA VAL A 446 0.59 -11.07 2.79
C VAL A 446 -0.79 -10.67 3.25
N ARG A 447 -1.81 -11.16 2.56
CA ARG A 447 -3.20 -11.00 2.94
C ARG A 447 -3.96 -12.32 2.85
N MET A 448 -5.00 -12.44 3.66
CA MET A 448 -5.96 -13.54 3.60
C MET A 448 -7.28 -12.98 3.07
N ARG A 449 -7.86 -13.63 2.05
CA ARG A 449 -9.25 -13.41 1.62
C ARG A 449 -10.15 -14.49 2.22
N GLY A 450 -11.46 -14.24 2.19
CA GLY A 450 -12.48 -15.18 2.69
C GLY A 450 -13.21 -14.61 3.89
N THR A 451 -13.30 -15.41 4.95
CA THR A 451 -14.13 -15.14 6.15
C THR A 451 -13.80 -13.84 6.89
N HIS A 452 -12.51 -13.52 7.03
CA HIS A 452 -12.06 -12.30 7.69
C HIS A 452 -10.87 -11.67 6.95
N PRO A 453 -11.12 -10.77 5.98
CA PRO A 453 -10.05 -10.19 5.18
C PRO A 453 -9.09 -9.35 6.02
N ALA A 454 -7.83 -9.74 6.06
CA ALA A 454 -6.78 -9.03 6.79
C ALA A 454 -5.46 -9.09 6.02
N ARG A 455 -4.57 -8.15 6.32
CA ARG A 455 -3.23 -8.06 5.74
C ARG A 455 -2.19 -7.86 6.83
N SER A 456 -0.98 -8.30 6.59
CA SER A 456 0.16 -8.06 7.46
C SER A 456 1.47 -8.07 6.66
N ARG A 457 2.51 -7.54 7.28
CA ARG A 457 3.90 -7.75 6.87
C ARG A 457 4.38 -9.11 7.34
N VAL A 458 5.33 -9.67 6.61
CA VAL A 458 5.98 -10.93 6.99
C VAL A 458 7.11 -10.60 7.97
N GLY A 459 6.99 -11.01 9.23
CA GLY A 459 8.00 -10.78 10.25
C GLY A 459 9.17 -11.76 10.18
N ARG A 460 10.30 -11.39 10.80
CA ARG A 460 11.48 -12.24 10.94
C ARG A 460 11.18 -13.51 11.75
N PRO A 461 11.60 -14.71 11.29
CA PRO A 461 11.47 -15.94 12.08
C PRO A 461 12.45 -15.92 13.27
N GLU A 462 12.05 -16.57 14.37
CA GLU A 462 12.88 -16.69 15.59
C GLU A 462 14.22 -17.40 15.34
N SER A 463 14.23 -18.37 14.42
CA SER A 463 15.43 -19.10 14.00
C SER A 463 16.44 -18.26 13.21
N GLY A 464 16.10 -17.02 12.84
CA GLY A 464 16.90 -16.22 11.89
C GLY A 464 16.73 -16.68 10.43
N MET A 465 17.31 -15.92 9.50
CA MET A 465 17.28 -16.24 8.06
C MET A 465 18.68 -16.04 7.48
N ASN A 466 19.19 -17.06 6.80
CA ASN A 466 20.57 -17.11 6.27
C ASN A 466 20.62 -17.07 4.73
N VAL A 467 19.61 -16.51 4.08
CA VAL A 467 19.52 -16.59 2.61
C VAL A 467 20.40 -15.53 1.96
N ALA A 468 21.37 -16.03 1.20
CA ALA A 468 22.23 -15.22 0.33
C ALA A 468 21.42 -14.53 -0.78
N GLY A 469 21.94 -13.41 -1.29
CA GLY A 469 21.44 -12.85 -2.54
C GLY A 469 21.82 -13.72 -3.74
N VAL A 470 21.10 -13.54 -4.85
CA VAL A 470 21.33 -14.23 -6.12
C VAL A 470 21.29 -13.22 -7.26
N LEU A 471 22.07 -13.46 -8.31
CA LEU A 471 21.90 -12.75 -9.58
C LEU A 471 20.70 -13.34 -10.32
N ALA A 472 19.69 -12.53 -10.60
CA ALA A 472 18.57 -12.95 -11.43
C ALA A 472 19.03 -13.33 -12.84
N ASP A 473 18.30 -14.21 -13.51
CA ASP A 473 18.68 -14.68 -14.85
C ASP A 473 18.47 -13.59 -15.90
N TYR A 474 17.36 -12.86 -15.81
CA TYR A 474 17.05 -11.75 -16.72
C TYR A 474 16.11 -10.72 -16.08
N PRO A 475 16.44 -9.41 -16.15
CA PRO A 475 17.77 -8.87 -16.40
C PRO A 475 18.73 -9.32 -15.29
N ARG A 476 20.03 -9.40 -15.60
CA ARG A 476 21.06 -9.88 -14.67
C ARG A 476 21.30 -8.88 -13.53
N ARG A 477 20.41 -8.90 -12.52
CA ARG A 477 20.39 -7.98 -11.38
C ARG A 477 20.63 -8.73 -10.08
N LEU A 478 21.39 -8.14 -9.15
CA LEU A 478 21.55 -8.68 -7.81
C LEU A 478 20.26 -8.51 -7.02
N VAL A 479 19.71 -9.61 -6.52
CA VAL A 479 18.50 -9.64 -5.69
C VAL A 479 18.86 -10.07 -4.27
N VAL A 480 18.52 -9.24 -3.29
CA VAL A 480 18.90 -9.43 -1.89
C VAL A 480 17.66 -9.46 -1.00
N PRO A 481 17.27 -10.65 -0.46
CA PRO A 481 16.31 -10.73 0.64
C PRO A 481 16.88 -10.00 1.86
N CYS A 482 16.10 -9.10 2.44
CA CYS A 482 16.57 -8.23 3.51
C CYS A 482 15.48 -7.92 4.55
N TRP A 483 15.89 -7.27 5.63
CA TRP A 483 14.99 -6.91 6.73
C TRP A 483 14.85 -5.39 6.84
N SER A 484 13.61 -4.94 7.02
CA SER A 484 13.33 -3.57 7.42
C SER A 484 13.85 -3.31 8.84
N GLU A 485 13.93 -2.04 9.25
CA GLU A 485 14.26 -1.66 10.63
C GLU A 485 13.28 -2.24 11.66
N LEU A 486 12.06 -2.59 11.23
CA LEU A 486 11.02 -3.21 12.06
C LEU A 486 11.08 -4.75 12.07
N GLY A 487 12.09 -5.35 11.42
CA GLY A 487 12.22 -6.80 11.31
C GLY A 487 11.21 -7.43 10.34
N GLU A 488 10.79 -6.68 9.32
CA GLU A 488 9.84 -7.16 8.30
C GLU A 488 10.58 -7.50 7.00
N LEU A 489 10.17 -8.59 6.35
CA LEU A 489 10.78 -9.08 5.12
C LEU A 489 10.59 -8.07 3.98
N SER A 490 11.68 -7.84 3.26
CA SER A 490 11.74 -7.06 2.03
C SER A 490 12.73 -7.73 1.06
N VAL A 491 12.70 -7.32 -0.20
CA VAL A 491 13.63 -7.77 -1.24
C VAL A 491 14.19 -6.52 -1.92
N CYS A 492 15.51 -6.37 -1.92
CA CYS A 492 16.17 -5.31 -2.67
C CYS A 492 16.57 -5.84 -4.05
N VAL A 493 16.06 -5.22 -5.10
CA VAL A 493 16.49 -5.45 -6.47
C VAL A 493 17.53 -4.40 -6.80
N GLU A 494 18.74 -4.84 -7.16
CA GLU A 494 19.87 -4.00 -7.56
C GLU A 494 20.24 -2.95 -6.50
N PRO A 495 20.87 -3.35 -5.38
CA PRO A 495 21.40 -2.41 -4.38
C PRO A 495 22.35 -1.40 -5.03
N ARG A 496 22.38 -0.14 -4.57
CA ARG A 496 23.15 0.94 -5.23
C ARG A 496 24.66 0.77 -5.06
N SER A 497 25.09 -0.04 -4.10
CA SER A 497 26.50 -0.34 -3.85
C SER A 497 26.69 -1.63 -3.05
N PHE A 498 27.91 -2.17 -3.08
CA PHE A 498 28.30 -3.33 -2.29
C PHE A 498 28.12 -3.12 -0.76
N PRO A 499 28.57 -1.99 -0.14
CA PRO A 499 28.31 -1.73 1.28
C PRO A 499 26.83 -1.61 1.63
N GLU A 500 26.01 -1.05 0.72
CA GLU A 500 24.55 -0.99 0.93
C GLU A 500 23.93 -2.40 0.96
N SER A 501 24.39 -3.30 0.09
CA SER A 501 23.94 -4.70 0.10
C SER A 501 24.19 -5.38 1.46
N ILE A 502 25.34 -5.11 2.09
CA ILE A 502 25.68 -5.64 3.42
C ILE A 502 24.83 -4.97 4.50
N ALA A 503 24.63 -3.66 4.43
CA ALA A 503 23.79 -2.93 5.37
C ALA A 503 22.33 -3.41 5.38
N LEU A 504 21.81 -3.88 4.25
CA LEU A 504 20.47 -4.44 4.13
C LEU A 504 20.31 -5.75 4.92
N VAL A 505 21.36 -6.56 5.04
CA VAL A 505 21.35 -7.87 5.73
C VAL A 505 22.04 -7.85 7.10
N SER A 506 22.64 -6.72 7.49
CA SER A 506 23.35 -6.57 8.76
C SER A 506 22.54 -6.85 10.04
N PRO A 507 21.18 -6.82 10.08
CA PRO A 507 20.44 -7.33 11.23
C PRO A 507 20.70 -8.82 11.52
N GLY A 508 21.32 -9.57 10.61
CA GLY A 508 21.83 -10.92 10.81
C GLY A 508 23.21 -10.99 11.48
N VAL A 509 23.75 -9.87 11.98
CA VAL A 509 25.06 -9.84 12.65
C VAL A 509 25.13 -10.81 13.84
N THR A 510 26.28 -11.44 13.98
CA THR A 510 26.67 -12.25 15.14
C THR A 510 27.91 -11.66 15.76
N VAL A 511 28.04 -11.83 17.08
CA VAL A 511 29.17 -11.31 17.85
C VAL A 511 29.69 -12.45 18.71
N ALA A 512 30.96 -12.81 18.52
CA ALA A 512 31.65 -13.81 19.33
C ALA A 512 32.85 -13.18 20.04
N ARG A 513 33.15 -13.62 21.26
CA ARG A 513 34.30 -13.14 22.03
C ARG A 513 35.34 -14.24 22.16
N ARG A 514 36.59 -13.93 21.81
CA ARG A 514 37.76 -14.82 22.00
C ARG A 514 39.00 -13.97 22.27
N ASP A 515 39.83 -14.37 23.23
CA ASP A 515 41.17 -13.81 23.49
C ASP A 515 41.23 -12.28 23.57
N GLY A 516 40.34 -11.66 24.34
CA GLY A 516 40.29 -10.19 24.51
C GLY A 516 39.77 -9.43 23.28
N HIS A 517 39.31 -10.13 22.25
CA HIS A 517 38.73 -9.57 21.04
C HIS A 517 37.25 -9.94 20.91
N VAL A 518 36.54 -9.12 20.15
CA VAL A 518 35.19 -9.36 19.68
C VAL A 518 35.23 -9.47 18.16
N TYR A 519 34.69 -10.57 17.65
CA TYR A 519 34.53 -10.84 16.24
C TYR A 519 33.10 -10.44 15.87
N VAL A 520 32.99 -9.36 15.10
CA VAL A 520 31.72 -8.91 14.55
C VAL A 520 31.59 -9.54 13.17
N ALA A 521 30.73 -10.54 13.03
CA ALA A 521 30.52 -11.26 11.78
C ALA A 521 29.13 -10.92 11.23
N MET A 522 29.05 -10.42 10.00
CA MET A 522 27.79 -10.07 9.35
C MET A 522 27.65 -10.79 8.00
N PRO A 523 26.42 -11.17 7.60
CA PRO A 523 26.20 -11.80 6.32
C PRO A 523 26.54 -10.84 5.17
N VAL A 524 27.13 -11.37 4.11
CA VAL A 524 27.37 -10.68 2.84
C VAL A 524 26.51 -11.38 1.80
N PRO A 525 25.55 -10.68 1.18
CA PRO A 525 24.55 -11.32 0.36
C PRO A 525 25.14 -11.91 -0.92
N TYR A 526 26.18 -11.27 -1.47
CA TYR A 526 26.86 -11.70 -2.67
C TYR A 526 28.29 -11.18 -2.64
N VAL A 527 29.27 -12.04 -2.89
CA VAL A 527 30.67 -11.63 -3.07
C VAL A 527 30.99 -11.76 -4.56
N PRO A 528 31.47 -10.68 -5.22
CA PRO A 528 31.86 -10.76 -6.62
C PRO A 528 32.93 -11.84 -6.88
N PRO A 529 32.94 -12.48 -8.06
CA PRO A 529 33.97 -13.46 -8.43
C PRO A 529 35.40 -12.91 -8.39
N SER A 530 35.56 -11.58 -8.52
CA SER A 530 36.84 -10.86 -8.39
C SER A 530 37.36 -10.78 -6.95
N GLY A 531 36.65 -11.35 -5.97
CA GLY A 531 36.92 -11.19 -4.55
C GLY A 531 36.18 -10.00 -3.94
N GLY A 532 36.07 -10.00 -2.61
CA GLY A 532 35.49 -8.89 -1.85
C GLY A 532 36.50 -7.74 -1.70
N PRO A 533 36.09 -6.47 -1.89
CA PRO A 533 36.98 -5.33 -1.68
C PRO A 533 37.39 -5.20 -0.21
N MET A 534 38.46 -4.43 0.06
CA MET A 534 38.80 -4.08 1.44
C MET A 534 37.69 -3.20 2.02
N VAL A 535 37.12 -3.61 3.15
CA VAL A 535 36.06 -2.88 3.84
C VAL A 535 36.52 -2.58 5.26
N GLU A 536 36.13 -1.43 5.77
CA GLU A 536 36.41 -1.04 7.16
C GLU A 536 35.12 -0.93 7.96
N LEU A 537 35.12 -1.50 9.16
CA LEU A 537 34.08 -1.32 10.17
C LEU A 537 34.41 -0.12 11.05
N LEU A 538 33.58 0.91 10.97
CA LEU A 538 33.63 2.08 11.83
C LEU A 538 32.64 1.91 12.96
N LEU A 539 33.07 2.06 14.21
CA LEU A 539 32.19 2.05 15.39
C LEU A 539 32.22 3.43 16.04
N ARG A 540 31.06 4.11 16.08
CA ARG A 540 30.90 5.44 16.68
C ARG A 540 30.12 5.36 17.99
N GLN A 541 30.67 5.88 19.08
CA GLN A 541 30.01 5.88 20.38
C GLN A 541 28.82 6.86 20.43
N LYS A 542 27.70 6.47 21.07
CA LYS A 542 26.50 7.30 21.28
C LYS A 542 26.74 8.29 22.44
N GLY A 543 26.62 9.60 22.18
CA GLY A 543 26.77 10.69 23.17
C GLY A 543 27.83 11.74 22.79
N GLY A 544 27.56 13.04 23.03
CA GLY A 544 28.48 14.18 22.92
C GLY A 544 29.52 14.16 21.78
N ARG A 545 30.80 14.43 22.10
CA ARG A 545 31.99 14.24 21.23
C ARG A 545 32.27 12.74 21.02
N GLY A 546 31.29 12.01 20.49
CA GLY A 546 31.32 10.56 20.33
C GLY A 546 32.51 10.12 19.49
N ARG A 547 33.36 9.28 20.09
CA ARG A 547 34.58 8.76 19.45
C ARG A 547 34.25 7.74 18.37
N THR A 548 35.03 7.76 17.28
CA THR A 548 35.00 6.75 16.22
C THR A 548 36.27 5.90 16.28
N ILE A 549 36.12 4.58 16.17
CA ILE A 549 37.21 3.63 15.99
C ILE A 549 36.99 2.86 14.68
N VAL A 550 38.08 2.50 14.00
CA VAL A 550 38.06 1.91 12.66
C VAL A 550 38.85 0.61 12.69
N PHE A 551 38.28 -0.44 12.12
CA PHE A 551 38.93 -1.75 12.00
C PHE A 551 38.80 -2.28 10.58
N PRO A 552 39.84 -2.92 10.03
CA PRO A 552 39.70 -3.67 8.79
C PRO A 552 38.73 -4.84 9.00
N ALA A 553 37.96 -5.14 7.97
CA ALA A 553 37.06 -6.29 7.93
C ALA A 553 37.40 -7.17 6.73
N LEU A 554 37.49 -8.47 6.97
CA LEU A 554 37.72 -9.47 5.93
C LEU A 554 36.38 -9.92 5.35
N VAL A 555 36.30 -9.97 4.03
CA VAL A 555 35.14 -10.51 3.31
C VAL A 555 35.45 -11.92 2.83
N GLU A 556 34.68 -12.89 3.29
CA GLU A 556 34.75 -14.29 2.92
C GLU A 556 33.55 -14.63 2.01
N PRO A 557 33.78 -15.24 0.84
CA PRO A 557 32.71 -15.62 -0.07
C PRO A 557 31.86 -16.76 0.50
N GLY A 558 30.56 -16.69 0.24
CA GLY A 558 29.62 -17.78 0.51
C GLY A 558 29.30 -18.59 -0.75
N VAL A 559 28.24 -19.38 -0.69
CA VAL A 559 27.67 -20.10 -1.84
C VAL A 559 26.38 -19.39 -2.25
N PRO A 560 26.33 -18.71 -3.42
CA PRO A 560 25.14 -18.00 -3.88
C PRO A 560 23.86 -18.84 -3.78
N GLY A 561 22.80 -18.24 -3.26
CA GLY A 561 21.51 -18.89 -3.03
C GLY A 561 21.46 -19.97 -1.94
N ARG A 562 22.59 -20.35 -1.33
CA ARG A 562 22.67 -21.40 -0.28
C ARG A 562 23.24 -20.89 1.04
N LEU A 563 24.45 -20.35 1.00
CA LEU A 563 25.20 -19.87 2.16
C LEU A 563 25.62 -18.41 1.91
N ALA A 564 25.18 -17.49 2.75
CA ALA A 564 25.66 -16.12 2.69
C ALA A 564 27.19 -16.09 2.91
N GLY A 565 27.87 -15.17 2.21
CA GLY A 565 29.25 -14.83 2.58
C GLY A 565 29.29 -14.20 3.96
N GLN A 566 30.48 -13.97 4.49
CA GLN A 566 30.65 -13.33 5.79
C GLN A 566 31.62 -12.17 5.69
N LEU A 567 31.31 -11.08 6.38
CA LEU A 567 32.24 -10.01 6.66
C LEU A 567 32.58 -10.09 8.14
N VAL A 568 33.86 -10.29 8.46
CA VAL A 568 34.34 -10.48 9.82
C VAL A 568 35.31 -9.35 10.17
N ALA A 569 34.98 -8.59 11.21
CA ALA A 569 35.87 -7.58 11.79
C ALA A 569 36.35 -8.03 13.17
N LYS A 570 37.67 -8.04 13.38
CA LYS A 570 38.30 -8.33 14.67
C LYS A 570 38.51 -7.04 15.46
N VAL A 571 37.79 -6.90 16.56
CA VAL A 571 37.74 -5.68 17.37
C VAL A 571 38.33 -5.92 18.76
N PRO A 572 39.42 -5.26 19.17
CA PRO A 572 39.97 -5.39 20.52
C PRO A 572 39.06 -4.71 21.57
N VAL A 573 38.82 -5.39 22.69
CA VAL A 573 37.93 -4.92 23.77
C VAL A 573 38.71 -4.73 25.07
N ARG A 574 38.50 -3.61 25.76
CA ARG A 574 39.06 -3.36 27.12
C ARG A 574 37.97 -2.93 28.10
N ARG A 575 38.19 -3.21 29.39
CA ARG A 575 37.30 -2.79 30.50
C ARG A 575 37.30 -1.27 30.75
N LEU A 576 38.32 -0.57 30.27
CA LEU A 576 38.48 0.89 30.36
C LEU A 576 38.55 1.49 28.96
N SER A 577 37.97 2.69 28.80
CA SER A 577 38.01 3.45 27.55
C SER A 577 39.44 3.92 27.23
N GLY A 578 40.00 3.50 26.09
CA GLY A 578 41.34 3.92 25.64
C GLY A 578 41.42 3.97 24.10
N ALA A 579 42.37 4.69 23.51
CA ALA A 579 42.51 4.86 22.05
C ALA A 579 42.57 3.50 21.30
N GLY A 580 41.98 3.41 20.11
CA GLY A 580 41.91 2.17 19.31
C GLY A 580 41.09 0.98 19.84
N VAL A 581 40.51 1.02 21.04
CA VAL A 581 39.73 -0.12 21.61
C VAL A 581 38.24 0.17 21.81
N LEU A 582 37.44 -0.89 21.74
CA LEU A 582 36.00 -0.88 22.07
C LEU A 582 35.81 -0.92 23.59
N GLY A 583 35.22 0.14 24.15
CA GLY A 583 34.97 0.30 25.59
C GLY A 583 33.48 0.36 25.95
N PRO A 584 33.13 0.48 27.24
CA PRO A 584 31.74 0.49 27.70
C PRO A 584 30.87 1.59 27.05
N GLY A 585 29.60 1.26 26.79
CA GLY A 585 28.60 2.15 26.19
C GLY A 585 27.98 1.60 24.91
N THR A 586 27.14 2.42 24.27
CA THR A 586 26.46 2.07 23.03
C THR A 586 27.24 2.58 21.81
N TRP A 587 27.41 1.72 20.81
CA TRP A 587 28.16 2.00 19.60
C TRP A 587 27.29 1.80 18.36
N ARG A 588 27.43 2.70 17.39
CA ARG A 588 26.78 2.67 16.09
C ARG A 588 27.78 2.23 15.02
N PRO A 589 27.58 1.06 14.40
CA PRO A 589 28.42 0.54 13.35
C PRO A 589 28.12 1.19 11.98
N ARG A 590 29.16 1.40 11.18
CA ARG A 590 29.11 1.83 9.78
C ARG A 590 30.14 1.03 8.97
N LEU A 591 29.87 0.79 7.69
CA LEU A 591 30.89 0.26 6.77
C LEU A 591 31.41 1.38 5.88
N ARG A 592 32.73 1.42 5.72
CA ARG A 592 33.40 2.27 4.73
C ARG A 592 34.06 1.40 3.67
N MET A 593 33.90 1.79 2.42
CA MET A 593 34.59 1.25 1.26
C MET A 593 34.85 2.42 0.31
N ASP A 594 36.12 2.66 -0.01
CA ASP A 594 36.57 3.88 -0.70
C ASP A 594 36.00 5.14 0.01
N ASP A 595 35.44 6.08 -0.74
CA ASP A 595 34.81 7.31 -0.21
C ASP A 595 33.36 7.11 0.28
N LYS A 596 32.82 5.88 0.21
CA LYS A 596 31.42 5.60 0.57
C LYS A 596 31.32 5.06 1.99
N VAL A 597 30.48 5.69 2.81
CA VAL A 597 30.16 5.25 4.18
C VAL A 597 28.67 4.95 4.28
N VAL A 598 28.33 3.75 4.75
CA VAL A 598 26.93 3.30 4.93
C VAL A 598 26.69 2.93 6.39
N ASP A 599 25.60 3.44 6.97
CA ASP A 599 25.15 3.06 8.31
C ASP A 599 24.67 1.60 8.33
N LEU A 600 25.15 0.82 9.29
CA LEU A 600 24.70 -0.55 9.50
C LEU A 600 23.45 -0.60 10.37
N ARG A 601 22.58 -1.59 10.12
CA ARG A 601 21.30 -1.75 10.78
C ARG A 601 21.37 -2.60 12.05
N PHE A 602 22.28 -2.27 12.95
CA PHE A 602 22.31 -2.77 14.34
C PHE A 602 23.09 -1.81 15.24
N GLY A 603 23.06 -2.03 16.56
CA GLY A 603 23.93 -1.37 17.52
C GLY A 603 24.73 -2.39 18.32
N LEU A 604 25.80 -1.95 18.97
CA LEU A 604 26.54 -2.76 19.94
C LEU A 604 26.48 -2.07 21.31
N GLU A 605 26.07 -2.80 22.33
CA GLU A 605 26.18 -2.38 23.72
C GLU A 605 27.32 -3.12 24.39
N VAL A 606 28.24 -2.37 25.00
CA VAL A 606 29.35 -2.93 25.77
C VAL A 606 29.13 -2.61 27.24
N SER A 607 29.00 -3.64 28.07
CA SER A 607 28.85 -3.49 29.51
C SER A 607 30.17 -3.06 30.17
N ARG A 608 30.11 -2.57 31.41
CA ARG A 608 31.32 -2.26 32.21
C ARG A 608 32.19 -3.51 32.47
N ALA A 609 31.60 -4.70 32.43
CA ALA A 609 32.31 -5.99 32.49
C ALA A 609 32.95 -6.40 31.14
N GLY A 610 32.74 -5.61 30.07
CA GLY A 610 33.23 -5.90 28.73
C GLY A 610 32.42 -6.97 27.98
N GLN A 611 31.18 -7.24 28.39
CA GLN A 611 30.25 -8.08 27.61
C GLN A 611 29.67 -7.26 26.47
N VAL A 612 29.56 -7.86 25.28
CA VAL A 612 29.01 -7.20 24.10
C VAL A 612 27.68 -7.83 23.73
N ARG A 613 26.66 -6.99 23.60
CA ARG A 613 25.32 -7.37 23.16
C ARG A 613 24.98 -6.64 21.87
N VAL A 614 24.42 -7.37 20.90
CA VAL A 614 23.83 -6.76 19.71
C VAL A 614 22.49 -6.14 20.12
N LEU A 615 22.35 -4.85 19.84
CA LEU A 615 21.08 -4.16 19.95
C LEU A 615 20.43 -4.10 18.56
N PRO A 616 19.11 -4.31 18.45
CA PRO A 616 18.41 -3.88 17.25
C PRO A 616 18.62 -2.36 17.09
N VAL A 617 18.58 -1.87 15.85
CA VAL A 617 18.49 -0.42 15.64
C VAL A 617 17.27 0.04 16.40
N GLU A 618 17.41 1.02 17.29
CA GLU A 618 16.25 1.74 17.81
C GLU A 618 15.48 2.22 16.58
N PRO A 619 14.25 1.74 16.31
CA PRO A 619 13.49 2.23 15.18
C PRO A 619 13.52 3.74 15.32
N ALA A 620 13.97 4.45 14.28
CA ALA A 620 13.84 5.89 14.29
C ALA A 620 12.39 6.15 14.65
N ALA A 621 12.14 6.81 15.80
CA ALA A 621 10.80 7.08 16.31
C ALA A 621 9.95 7.43 15.09
N LYS A 622 8.87 6.64 14.84
CA LYS A 622 8.12 6.63 13.57
C LYS A 622 8.26 8.00 12.95
N PRO A 623 9.02 8.17 11.86
CA PRO A 623 9.29 9.50 11.36
C PRO A 623 7.94 10.18 11.27
N SER A 624 7.80 11.33 11.93
CA SER A 624 6.62 12.16 11.76
C SER A 624 6.36 12.27 10.26
N LEU A 625 5.12 12.48 9.84
CA LEU A 625 4.76 12.64 8.43
C LEU A 625 5.78 13.55 7.71
N PHE A 626 6.23 14.59 8.40
CA PHE A 626 7.32 15.51 8.04
C PHE A 626 8.69 14.88 7.80
N ARG A 627 9.16 13.89 8.57
CA ARG A 627 10.44 13.21 8.32
C ARG A 627 10.38 12.21 7.15
N ARG A 628 9.21 11.68 6.79
CA ARG A 628 9.05 10.92 5.53
C ARG A 628 9.16 11.85 4.32
N ILE A 629 8.56 13.03 4.42
CA ILE A 629 8.69 14.10 3.42
C ILE A 629 10.16 14.56 3.34
N ALA A 630 10.83 14.78 4.48
CA ALA A 630 12.22 15.19 4.52
C ALA A 630 13.21 14.12 3.98
N ARG A 631 12.93 12.83 4.15
CA ARG A 631 13.75 11.75 3.55
C ARG A 631 13.60 11.66 2.02
N ARG A 632 12.49 12.14 1.44
CA ARG A 632 12.35 12.33 -0.02
C ARG A 632 13.20 13.52 -0.48
N LEU A 633 13.13 14.64 0.24
CA LEU A 633 13.91 15.86 -0.01
C LEU A 633 15.43 15.72 0.19
N SER A 634 15.90 14.73 0.98
CA SER A 634 17.33 14.52 1.23
C SER A 634 17.99 13.53 0.27
N ARG A 635 17.26 13.01 -0.73
CA ARG A 635 17.77 12.08 -1.75
C ARG A 635 17.59 12.62 -3.18
N SER A 636 17.12 13.86 -3.31
CA SER A 636 17.15 14.70 -4.52
C SER A 636 18.43 15.51 -4.59
#